data_AF-A0A7T8GZP3-F1
#
_entry.id   AF-A0A7T8GZP3-F1
#
_cell.length_a   1.000
_cell.length_b   1.000
_cell.length_c   1.000
_cell.angle_alpha   90.00
_cell.angle_beta   90.00
_cell.angle_gamma   90.00
#
_symmetry.space_group_name_H-M   'P 1'
#
loop_
_entity.id
_entity.type
_entity.pdbx_description
1 polymer ?
#
loop_
_entity_poly.entity_id
_entity_poly.type
_entity_poly.pdbx_seq_one_letter_code
_entity_poly.pdbx_strand_id
1 'polypeptide(L)'
;SHLKGNISSHLHAVITILEGLSEMKKYNGSKQKLFQMLDTCAESRPEESVIRLISFRQKSIHAAKPKWLKSLQDLVERYYKREKRINIRLKVLDVILDIFESNHYSYEEELIDKIILPFLGGSHTESEPRIRRKSIELLTSLCSICDTHKNLDLLNVLGCMIKKFVEQESEKYVPFDDLLIIVRGLIKVFKAKLRQLPSPFILRVLSLLTTHLEYQYDNPNLFGGNYMTRYEIFRLFLSLRAEDGSYHLGFFENDETTYYSPYIICRSPEEEEEAERLWNKAHSTSRPPSPSFGSKQKSVLYISLNKACLLVIQCLERESDWNGPHYTPKSPLICRYGKSINKFVTPLVLFTDKTSSYPCNLSNTPNKFNKSDFHNHSALIRALELGLLSKECNRMCIVALTASALEMKGSMYHLIPEVLLNFSKISATKFISTPILEFLSTMVRIPEVFSSFTDTNYFTVFAIALPFTNPFKFDPYTVSLAHHVIVMWFLKCRLCYRQNFVQFIITRVSVSGEEYEFICGGWTARAHTMASSASAIRPSSLHPLPFHQELTETCLDILARYMYGNVSVKTRRLRTADFILKNGHSASWLIGTMLITVSTSCCTHVAMRNGVCDRCYFYCIRKDEAKDKTDTRRRHVSEFM
;
A
#
# COMPACT_ATOMS: atom_id res chain seq x y z
N SER A 1 43.32 56.07 -35.08
CA SER A 1 42.63 54.85 -34.61
C SER A 1 43.60 53.69 -34.32
N HIS A 2 44.54 53.38 -35.22
CA HIS A 2 45.53 52.28 -35.04
C HIS A 2 46.40 52.36 -33.78
N LEU A 3 46.89 53.55 -33.39
CA LEU A 3 47.75 53.70 -32.20
C LEU A 3 47.02 53.32 -30.89
N LYS A 4 45.74 53.68 -30.78
CA LYS A 4 44.92 53.40 -29.59
C LYS A 4 44.61 51.90 -29.45
N GLY A 5 44.44 51.20 -30.57
CA GLY A 5 44.30 49.74 -30.59
C GLY A 5 45.58 49.01 -30.17
N ASN A 6 46.74 49.47 -30.66
CA ASN A 6 48.04 48.87 -30.32
C ASN A 6 48.46 49.08 -28.86
N ILE A 7 48.13 50.25 -28.29
CA ILE A 7 48.38 50.52 -26.86
C ILE A 7 47.44 49.66 -26.00
N SER A 8 46.18 49.52 -26.39
CA SER A 8 45.21 48.67 -25.68
C SER A 8 45.62 47.19 -25.69
N SER A 9 46.08 46.68 -26.84
CA SER A 9 46.54 45.29 -26.96
C SER A 9 47.80 45.03 -26.12
N HIS A 10 48.77 45.94 -26.13
CA HIS A 10 49.95 45.85 -25.26
C HIS A 10 49.59 45.91 -23.78
N LEU A 11 48.70 46.82 -23.38
CA LEU A 11 48.25 46.94 -21.99
C LEU A 11 47.55 45.65 -21.54
N HIS A 12 46.68 45.08 -22.37
CA HIS A 12 46.02 43.81 -22.07
C HIS A 12 47.00 42.63 -22.03
N ALA A 13 48.03 42.61 -22.87
CA ALA A 13 49.09 41.59 -22.82
C ALA A 13 49.89 41.67 -21.51
N VAL A 14 50.29 42.88 -21.11
CA VAL A 14 50.99 43.11 -19.83
C VAL A 14 50.13 42.67 -18.65
N ILE A 15 48.85 43.05 -18.63
CA ILE A 15 47.92 42.61 -17.57
C ILE A 15 47.82 41.08 -17.52
N THR A 16 47.72 40.40 -18.66
CA THR A 16 47.68 38.92 -18.71
C THR A 16 48.95 38.29 -18.14
N ILE A 17 50.13 38.85 -18.46
CA ILE A 17 51.41 38.39 -17.91
C ILE A 17 51.43 38.59 -16.38
N LEU A 18 51.01 39.76 -15.90
CA LEU A 18 50.95 40.06 -14.47
C LEU A 18 49.97 39.14 -13.72
N GLU A 19 48.83 38.83 -14.32
CA GLU A 19 47.90 37.83 -13.79
C GLU A 19 48.54 36.44 -13.72
N GLY A 20 49.19 35.98 -14.80
CA GLY A 20 49.88 34.68 -14.82
C GLY A 20 50.98 34.58 -13.76
N LEU A 21 51.76 35.65 -13.55
CA LEU A 21 52.74 35.72 -12.47
C LEU A 21 52.08 35.69 -11.08
N SER A 22 50.89 36.28 -10.93
CA SER A 22 50.11 36.23 -9.68
C SER A 22 49.61 34.82 -9.39
N GLU A 23 49.18 34.07 -10.42
CA GLU A 23 48.75 32.68 -10.31
C GLU A 23 49.88 31.75 -9.91
N MET A 24 51.06 31.91 -10.52
CA MET A 24 52.26 31.17 -10.17
C MET A 24 52.82 31.55 -8.78
N LYS A 25 52.15 32.46 -8.04
CA LYS A 25 52.60 33.06 -6.76
C LYS A 25 53.98 33.73 -6.86
N LYS A 26 54.41 34.15 -8.05
CA LYS A 26 55.69 34.82 -8.32
C LYS A 26 55.57 36.34 -8.46
N TYR A 27 54.35 36.89 -8.33
CA TYR A 27 54.12 38.33 -8.38
C TYR A 27 54.43 38.98 -7.03
N ASN A 28 55.47 39.81 -7.01
CA ASN A 28 55.93 40.54 -5.81
C ASN A 28 55.22 41.91 -5.62
N GLY A 29 54.33 42.30 -6.52
CA GLY A 29 53.59 43.56 -6.42
C GLY A 29 52.32 43.46 -5.56
N SER A 30 51.68 44.61 -5.31
CA SER A 30 50.42 44.64 -4.57
C SER A 30 49.28 44.04 -5.38
N LYS A 31 48.76 42.89 -4.94
CA LYS A 31 47.57 42.26 -5.53
C LYS A 31 46.36 43.19 -5.55
N GLN A 32 46.20 44.05 -4.54
CA GLN A 32 45.10 45.03 -4.52
C GLN A 32 45.18 46.02 -5.68
N LYS A 33 46.37 46.56 -5.98
CA LYS A 33 46.56 47.48 -7.11
C LYS A 33 46.36 46.78 -8.46
N LEU A 34 46.85 45.55 -8.59
CA LEU A 34 46.65 44.72 -9.80
C LEU A 34 45.16 44.48 -10.06
N PHE A 35 44.40 44.06 -9.05
CA PHE A 35 42.96 43.81 -9.18
C PHE A 35 42.14 45.11 -9.34
N GLN A 36 42.57 46.24 -8.78
CA GLN A 36 41.97 47.55 -9.06
C GLN A 36 42.16 47.95 -10.54
N MET A 37 43.34 47.71 -11.11
CA MET A 37 43.58 47.96 -12.54
C MET A 37 42.73 47.03 -13.42
N LEU A 38 42.60 45.75 -13.05
CA LEU A 38 41.70 44.81 -13.73
C LEU A 38 40.24 45.29 -13.69
N ASP A 39 39.80 45.86 -12.57
CA ASP A 39 38.45 46.41 -12.38
C ASP A 39 38.16 47.61 -13.30
N THR A 40 39.16 48.45 -13.60
CA THR A 40 39.00 49.55 -14.57
C THR A 40 38.84 49.08 -16.01
N CYS A 41 39.37 47.90 -16.36
CA CYS A 41 39.33 47.36 -17.71
C CYS A 41 38.44 46.11 -17.83
N ALA A 42 37.56 45.84 -16.86
CA ALA A 42 36.85 44.57 -16.76
C ALA A 42 35.97 44.23 -17.98
N GLU A 43 35.44 45.24 -18.68
CA GLU A 43 34.59 45.07 -19.86
C GLU A 43 35.34 44.45 -21.06
N SER A 44 36.63 44.74 -21.22
CA SER A 44 37.44 44.26 -22.35
C SER A 44 38.36 43.09 -22.00
N ARG A 45 38.38 42.64 -20.73
CA ARG A 45 39.17 41.48 -20.27
C ARG A 45 38.48 40.15 -20.56
N PRO A 46 39.22 39.03 -20.70
CA PRO A 46 38.65 37.69 -20.78
C PRO A 46 37.81 37.32 -19.55
N GLU A 47 36.79 36.46 -19.72
CA GLU A 47 35.88 36.05 -18.64
C GLU A 47 36.61 35.47 -17.43
N GLU A 48 37.58 34.59 -17.66
CA GLU A 48 38.37 33.95 -16.59
C GLU A 48 39.09 34.98 -15.70
N SER A 49 39.65 36.03 -16.32
CA SER A 49 40.30 37.13 -15.62
C SER A 49 39.33 37.87 -14.69
N VAL A 50 38.12 38.13 -15.18
CA VAL A 50 37.07 38.82 -14.39
C VAL A 50 36.53 37.91 -13.28
N ILE A 51 36.38 36.61 -13.53
CA ILE A 51 36.00 35.61 -12.52
C ILE A 51 37.03 35.56 -11.39
N ARG A 52 38.33 35.62 -11.72
CA ARG A 52 39.42 35.71 -10.72
C ARG A 52 39.36 37.01 -9.93
N LEU A 53 39.09 38.14 -10.58
CA LEU A 53 38.88 39.43 -9.92
C LEU A 53 37.71 39.36 -8.93
N ILE A 54 36.57 38.80 -9.33
CA ILE A 54 35.40 38.63 -8.47
C ILE A 54 35.73 37.71 -7.29
N SER A 55 36.43 36.60 -7.52
CA SER A 55 36.86 35.68 -6.46
C SER A 55 37.84 36.33 -5.48
N PHE A 56 38.70 37.24 -5.95
CA PHE A 56 39.56 38.05 -5.08
C PHE A 56 38.74 39.05 -4.26
N ARG A 57 37.74 39.72 -4.86
CA ARG A 57 36.85 40.66 -4.17
C ARG A 57 35.97 39.96 -3.15
N GLN A 58 35.45 38.77 -3.43
CA GLN A 58 34.68 37.95 -2.49
C GLN A 58 35.42 37.76 -1.17
N LYS A 59 36.72 37.39 -1.21
CA LYS A 59 37.56 37.24 0.01
C LYS A 59 37.68 38.52 0.82
N SER A 60 37.46 39.68 0.20
CA SER A 60 37.53 40.97 0.86
C SER A 60 36.19 41.42 1.47
N ILE A 61 35.08 40.74 1.17
CA ILE A 61 33.73 41.05 1.63
C ILE A 61 33.38 40.09 2.78
N HIS A 62 33.39 40.60 4.01
CA HIS A 62 33.00 39.85 5.20
C HIS A 62 32.54 40.82 6.30
N ALA A 63 31.73 40.35 7.26
CA ALA A 63 31.11 41.18 8.29
C ALA A 63 32.08 42.07 9.09
N ALA A 64 33.32 41.60 9.32
CA ALA A 64 34.33 42.35 10.09
C ALA A 64 34.87 43.63 9.41
N LYS A 65 34.51 43.92 8.14
CA LYS A 65 34.94 45.15 7.46
C LYS A 65 33.82 46.19 7.40
N PRO A 66 34.15 47.49 7.58
CA PRO A 66 33.15 48.54 7.46
C PRO A 66 32.60 48.59 6.04
N LYS A 67 31.28 48.84 5.92
CA LYS A 67 30.57 48.98 4.64
C LYS A 67 30.67 47.76 3.71
N TRP A 68 30.88 46.57 4.26
CA TRP A 68 30.95 45.32 3.48
C TRP A 68 29.66 45.06 2.68
N LEU A 69 28.48 45.35 3.25
CA LEU A 69 27.19 45.24 2.54
C LEU A 69 27.13 46.14 1.31
N LYS A 70 27.59 47.39 1.41
CA LYS A 70 27.66 48.31 0.28
C LYS A 70 28.65 47.82 -0.78
N SER A 71 29.80 47.29 -0.36
CA SER A 71 30.78 46.71 -1.28
C SER A 71 30.22 45.49 -2.03
N LEU A 72 29.38 44.69 -1.37
CA LEU A 72 28.66 43.59 -2.03
C LEU A 72 27.61 44.12 -3.01
N GLN A 73 26.80 45.09 -2.59
CA GLN A 73 25.81 45.72 -3.46
C GLN A 73 26.44 46.30 -4.73
N ASP A 74 27.57 47.02 -4.61
CA ASP A 74 28.31 47.57 -5.74
C ASP A 74 28.86 46.48 -6.66
N LEU A 75 29.34 45.37 -6.09
CA LEU A 75 29.82 44.20 -6.85
C LEU A 75 28.68 43.56 -7.65
N VAL A 76 27.52 43.31 -7.02
CA VAL A 76 26.36 42.70 -7.68
C VAL A 76 25.78 43.64 -8.75
N GLU A 77 25.65 44.93 -8.45
CA GLU A 77 25.19 45.93 -9.42
C GLU A 77 26.08 45.98 -10.67
N ARG A 78 27.40 45.93 -10.48
CA ARG A 78 28.35 45.99 -11.60
C ARG A 78 28.44 44.68 -12.40
N TYR A 79 28.56 43.54 -11.74
CA TYR A 79 28.89 42.26 -12.40
C TYR A 79 27.70 41.32 -12.62
N TYR A 80 26.53 41.61 -12.05
CA TYR A 80 25.31 40.84 -12.31
C TYR A 80 24.27 41.60 -13.14
N LYS A 81 24.00 42.90 -12.84
CA LYS A 81 23.01 43.68 -13.59
C LYS A 81 23.55 44.30 -14.89
N ARG A 82 24.75 44.88 -14.87
CA ARG A 82 25.32 45.60 -16.04
C ARG A 82 26.11 44.71 -16.99
N GLU A 83 26.65 43.61 -16.48
CA GLU A 83 27.45 42.67 -17.25
C GLU A 83 26.59 41.85 -18.21
N LYS A 84 27.11 41.57 -19.41
CA LYS A 84 26.41 40.78 -20.45
C LYS A 84 26.86 39.32 -20.48
N ARG A 85 28.09 39.05 -20.06
CA ARG A 85 28.72 37.72 -20.13
C ARG A 85 28.14 36.78 -19.06
N ILE A 86 27.58 35.67 -19.52
CA ILE A 86 26.78 34.74 -18.71
C ILE A 86 27.62 34.13 -17.57
N ASN A 87 28.83 33.66 -17.85
CA ASN A 87 29.68 32.98 -16.87
C ASN A 87 30.06 33.89 -15.69
N ILE A 88 30.23 35.19 -15.95
CA ILE A 88 30.52 36.18 -14.91
C ILE A 88 29.30 36.37 -14.02
N ARG A 89 28.10 36.53 -14.61
CA ARG A 89 26.84 36.66 -13.87
C ARG A 89 26.57 35.43 -13.00
N LEU A 90 26.81 34.22 -13.54
CA LEU A 90 26.70 32.97 -12.79
C LEU A 90 27.66 32.94 -11.60
N LYS A 91 28.92 33.37 -11.78
CA LYS A 91 29.87 33.44 -10.68
C LYS A 91 29.43 34.41 -9.57
N VAL A 92 28.80 35.52 -9.92
CA VAL A 92 28.27 36.46 -8.91
C VAL A 92 27.14 35.82 -8.10
N LEU A 93 26.27 35.01 -8.71
CA LEU A 93 25.24 34.27 -7.98
C LEU A 93 25.85 33.27 -6.97
N ASP A 94 26.93 32.57 -7.34
CA ASP A 94 27.66 31.70 -6.40
C ASP A 94 28.26 32.51 -5.25
N VAL A 95 28.84 33.68 -5.54
CA VAL A 95 29.41 34.58 -4.52
C VAL A 95 28.34 35.07 -3.55
N ILE A 96 27.12 35.35 -4.03
CA ILE A 96 25.99 35.73 -3.17
C ILE A 96 25.66 34.59 -2.20
N LEU A 97 25.59 33.35 -2.68
CA LEU A 97 25.32 32.18 -1.84
C LEU A 97 26.41 32.00 -0.76
N ASP A 98 27.68 31.99 -1.17
CA ASP A 98 28.82 31.80 -0.26
C ASP A 98 28.85 32.86 0.86
N ILE A 99 28.60 34.13 0.50
CA ILE A 99 28.57 35.23 1.48
C ILE A 99 27.34 35.11 2.38
N PHE A 100 26.21 34.70 1.84
CA PHE A 100 25.00 34.47 2.62
C PHE A 100 25.21 33.36 3.66
N GLU A 101 25.69 32.19 3.24
CA GLU A 101 26.01 31.07 4.14
C GLU A 101 26.97 31.49 5.27
N SER A 102 27.97 32.31 4.96
CA SER A 102 28.95 32.77 5.95
C SER A 102 28.42 33.79 6.96
N ASN A 103 27.37 34.56 6.62
CA ASN A 103 26.94 35.72 7.41
C ASN A 103 25.45 35.70 7.82
N HIS A 104 24.65 34.70 7.41
CA HIS A 104 23.21 34.66 7.64
C HIS A 104 22.84 34.70 9.13
N TYR A 105 23.59 34.04 10.02
CA TYR A 105 23.31 34.01 11.47
C TYR A 105 23.15 35.40 12.12
N SER A 106 23.73 36.46 11.55
CA SER A 106 23.66 37.82 12.12
C SER A 106 23.11 38.88 11.18
N TYR A 107 23.07 38.62 9.86
CA TYR A 107 22.69 39.62 8.85
C TYR A 107 21.66 39.07 7.84
N GLU A 108 20.88 38.05 8.21
CA GLU A 108 19.88 37.44 7.33
C GLU A 108 18.92 38.48 6.73
N GLU A 109 18.33 39.33 7.57
CA GLU A 109 17.33 40.31 7.12
C GLU A 109 17.93 41.37 6.19
N GLU A 110 19.09 41.95 6.53
CA GLU A 110 19.70 42.97 5.67
C GLU A 110 20.20 42.40 4.34
N LEU A 111 20.70 41.16 4.34
CA LEU A 111 21.12 40.49 3.11
C LEU A 111 19.91 40.24 2.20
N ILE A 112 18.78 39.80 2.76
CA ILE A 112 17.56 39.56 1.98
C ILE A 112 17.01 40.88 1.42
N ASP A 113 16.82 41.89 2.27
CA ASP A 113 16.16 43.14 1.87
C ASP A 113 17.02 44.00 0.94
N LYS A 114 18.33 44.05 1.14
CA LYS A 114 19.23 44.95 0.38
C LYS A 114 19.90 44.28 -0.82
N ILE A 115 19.99 42.96 -0.85
CA ILE A 115 20.74 42.22 -1.88
C ILE A 115 19.88 41.17 -2.59
N ILE A 116 19.18 40.30 -1.87
CA ILE A 116 18.43 39.23 -2.55
C ILE A 116 17.20 39.80 -3.27
N LEU A 117 16.29 40.47 -2.57
CA LEU A 117 15.03 40.96 -3.16
C LEU A 117 15.24 41.98 -4.30
N PRO A 118 16.14 42.98 -4.20
CA PRO A 118 16.31 43.98 -5.27
C PRO A 118 16.94 43.42 -6.55
N PHE A 119 17.69 42.32 -6.46
CA PHE A 119 18.43 41.76 -7.59
C PHE A 119 17.83 40.46 -8.13
N LEU A 120 17.20 39.65 -7.28
CA LEU A 120 16.59 38.36 -7.64
C LEU A 120 15.05 38.39 -7.66
N GLY A 121 14.41 39.42 -7.10
CA GLY A 121 12.94 39.58 -7.21
C GLY A 121 12.46 39.70 -8.66
N GLY A 122 13.30 40.25 -9.55
CA GLY A 122 13.06 40.37 -10.99
C GLY A 122 13.46 39.16 -11.82
N SER A 123 13.90 38.04 -11.22
CA SER A 123 14.48 36.93 -12.00
C SER A 123 13.53 36.23 -12.98
N HIS A 124 12.22 36.50 -12.93
CA HIS A 124 11.25 36.05 -13.92
C HIS A 124 11.35 36.79 -15.27
N THR A 125 11.92 38.00 -15.33
CA THR A 125 12.14 38.74 -16.59
C THR A 125 13.47 38.40 -17.26
N GLU A 126 14.30 37.54 -16.65
CA GLU A 126 15.61 37.19 -17.18
C GLU A 126 15.47 36.42 -18.50
N SER A 127 16.05 36.95 -19.58
CA SER A 127 15.96 36.33 -20.90
C SER A 127 16.78 35.04 -20.99
N GLU A 128 17.94 34.98 -20.34
CA GLU A 128 18.87 33.84 -20.42
C GLU A 128 18.44 32.68 -19.50
N PRO A 129 18.10 31.49 -20.05
CA PRO A 129 17.67 30.34 -19.24
C PRO A 129 18.70 29.88 -18.20
N ARG A 130 20.01 29.90 -18.53
CA ARG A 130 21.04 29.44 -17.58
C ARG A 130 21.07 30.28 -16.30
N ILE A 131 20.92 31.59 -16.44
CA ILE A 131 20.92 32.53 -15.32
C ILE A 131 19.62 32.38 -14.53
N ARG A 132 18.48 32.27 -15.22
CA ARG A 132 17.18 32.07 -14.60
C ARG A 132 17.13 30.78 -13.75
N ARG A 133 17.63 29.66 -14.27
CA ARG A 133 17.74 28.38 -13.55
C ARG A 133 18.66 28.50 -12.33
N LYS A 134 19.83 29.12 -12.48
CA LYS A 134 20.76 29.35 -11.37
C LYS A 134 20.15 30.26 -10.29
N SER A 135 19.37 31.26 -10.67
CA SER A 135 18.63 32.13 -9.73
C SER A 135 17.55 31.35 -8.97
N ILE A 136 16.83 30.43 -9.63
CA ILE A 136 15.86 29.55 -8.97
C ILE A 136 16.56 28.63 -7.96
N GLU A 137 17.66 28.00 -8.35
CA GLU A 137 18.48 27.14 -7.46
C GLU A 137 19.02 27.93 -6.26
N LEU A 138 19.49 29.15 -6.49
CA LEU A 138 19.94 30.06 -5.44
C LEU A 138 18.80 30.39 -4.47
N LEU A 139 17.66 30.86 -4.97
CA LEU A 139 16.48 31.18 -4.14
C LEU A 139 16.02 29.97 -3.32
N THR A 140 16.02 28.78 -3.93
CA THR A 140 15.68 27.51 -3.24
C THR A 140 16.68 27.18 -2.13
N SER A 141 17.97 27.38 -2.37
CA SER A 141 19.03 27.15 -1.39
C SER A 141 18.91 28.14 -0.23
N LEU A 142 18.65 29.43 -0.53
CA LEU A 142 18.38 30.45 0.47
C LEU A 142 17.14 30.10 1.31
N CYS A 143 16.03 29.66 0.72
CA CYS A 143 14.85 29.22 1.48
C CYS A 143 15.12 28.05 2.43
N SER A 144 16.12 27.21 2.14
CA SER A 144 16.53 26.11 3.04
C SER A 144 17.30 26.64 4.25
N ILE A 145 18.17 27.63 4.04
CA ILE A 145 19.05 28.22 5.05
C ILE A 145 18.30 29.23 5.94
N CYS A 146 17.38 30.02 5.38
CA CYS A 146 16.71 31.11 6.10
C CYS A 146 15.76 30.59 7.18
N ASP A 147 15.89 31.08 8.40
CA ASP A 147 15.03 30.71 9.54
C ASP A 147 14.12 31.86 9.99
N THR A 148 14.34 33.09 9.50
CA THR A 148 13.48 34.23 9.82
C THR A 148 12.19 34.24 9.00
N HIS A 149 11.26 35.12 9.41
CA HIS A 149 10.01 35.37 8.70
C HIS A 149 10.21 35.80 7.22
N LYS A 150 11.37 36.36 6.88
CA LYS A 150 11.76 36.76 5.52
C LYS A 150 11.86 35.60 4.53
N ASN A 151 11.92 34.35 5.01
CA ASN A 151 11.84 33.17 4.15
C ASN A 151 10.52 33.13 3.33
N LEU A 152 9.44 33.71 3.86
CA LEU A 152 8.19 33.86 3.10
C LEU A 152 8.32 34.80 1.90
N ASP A 153 9.14 35.85 2.00
CA ASP A 153 9.37 36.79 0.90
C ASP A 153 10.12 36.10 -0.24
N LEU A 154 11.11 35.27 0.09
CA LEU A 154 11.83 34.44 -0.88
C LEU A 154 10.88 33.42 -1.56
N LEU A 155 10.01 32.79 -0.77
CA LEU A 155 8.98 31.89 -1.30
C LEU A 155 7.99 32.62 -2.21
N ASN A 156 7.64 33.86 -1.90
CA ASN A 156 6.77 34.68 -2.74
C ASN A 156 7.42 35.03 -4.08
N VAL A 157 8.75 35.22 -4.14
CA VAL A 157 9.47 35.38 -5.41
C VAL A 157 9.34 34.11 -6.26
N LEU A 158 9.57 32.92 -5.67
CA LEU A 158 9.39 31.64 -6.37
C LEU A 158 7.93 31.43 -6.82
N GLY A 159 6.95 31.75 -5.97
CA GLY A 159 5.53 31.69 -6.33
C GLY A 159 5.14 32.65 -7.45
N CYS A 160 5.71 33.86 -7.47
CA CYS A 160 5.53 34.85 -8.53
C CYS A 160 6.12 34.34 -9.86
N MET A 161 7.26 33.64 -9.83
CA MET A 161 7.81 33.00 -11.03
C MET A 161 6.86 31.94 -11.60
N ILE A 162 6.31 31.04 -10.76
CA ILE A 162 5.32 30.04 -11.20
C ILE A 162 4.14 30.75 -11.86
N LYS A 163 3.58 31.77 -11.19
CA LYS A 163 2.45 32.54 -11.69
C LYS A 163 2.75 33.22 -13.02
N LYS A 164 3.92 33.86 -13.18
CA LYS A 164 4.29 34.57 -14.41
C LYS A 164 4.64 33.66 -15.58
N PHE A 165 5.29 32.53 -15.33
CA PHE A 165 5.52 31.53 -16.39
C PHE A 165 4.21 30.92 -16.89
N VAL A 166 3.20 30.91 -16.01
CA VAL A 166 1.84 30.53 -16.33
C VAL A 166 1.11 31.65 -17.09
N GLU A 167 1.13 32.90 -16.60
CA GLU A 167 0.41 34.06 -17.15
C GLU A 167 1.01 34.67 -18.45
N GLN A 168 2.21 34.26 -18.89
CA GLN A 168 2.81 34.69 -20.17
C GLN A 168 2.08 34.06 -21.40
N GLU A 169 0.76 33.89 -21.30
CA GLU A 169 -0.19 33.15 -22.13
C GLU A 169 -0.33 33.63 -23.60
N SER A 170 0.51 34.54 -24.07
CA SER A 170 0.41 35.10 -25.43
C SER A 170 1.61 34.69 -26.28
N GLU A 171 1.52 33.49 -26.87
CA GLU A 171 2.34 33.01 -27.99
C GLU A 171 3.85 32.77 -27.73
N LYS A 172 4.24 31.55 -27.31
CA LYS A 172 5.13 30.63 -28.08
C LYS A 172 5.89 29.57 -27.25
N TYR A 173 6.11 29.70 -25.94
CA TYR A 173 6.85 28.67 -25.18
C TYR A 173 6.71 28.80 -23.66
N VAL A 174 6.20 27.77 -22.98
CA VAL A 174 6.27 27.65 -21.51
C VAL A 174 7.60 26.96 -21.14
N PRO A 175 8.44 27.54 -20.26
CA PRO A 175 9.72 26.94 -19.86
C PRO A 175 9.49 25.80 -18.86
N PHE A 176 9.03 24.65 -19.35
CA PHE A 176 8.68 23.49 -18.53
C PHE A 176 9.83 22.98 -17.64
N ASP A 177 11.08 23.05 -18.13
CA ASP A 177 12.27 22.71 -17.35
C ASP A 177 12.42 23.61 -16.11
N ASP A 178 12.17 24.92 -16.26
CA ASP A 178 12.34 25.88 -15.18
C ASP A 178 11.24 25.68 -14.13
N LEU A 179 10.01 25.40 -14.55
CA LEU A 179 8.91 25.00 -13.67
C LEU A 179 9.25 23.73 -12.89
N LEU A 180 9.81 22.72 -13.55
CA LEU A 180 10.22 21.47 -12.92
C LEU A 180 11.31 21.71 -11.86
N ILE A 181 12.30 22.58 -12.15
CA ILE A 181 13.35 22.96 -11.20
C ILE A 181 12.74 23.67 -9.98
N ILE A 182 11.80 24.61 -10.17
CA ILE A 182 11.11 25.27 -9.06
C ILE A 182 10.36 24.25 -8.21
N VAL A 183 9.56 23.37 -8.82
CA VAL A 183 8.77 22.37 -8.09
C VAL A 183 9.66 21.41 -7.30
N ARG A 184 10.74 20.88 -7.91
CA ARG A 184 11.73 20.05 -7.19
C ARG A 184 12.40 20.80 -6.05
N GLY A 185 12.72 22.08 -6.27
CA GLY A 185 13.27 22.95 -5.24
C GLY A 185 12.31 23.14 -4.07
N LEU A 186 11.04 23.47 -4.33
CA LEU A 186 10.00 23.62 -3.32
C LEU A 186 9.78 22.32 -2.52
N ILE A 187 9.77 21.16 -3.18
CA ILE A 187 9.65 19.85 -2.53
C ILE A 187 10.87 19.59 -1.62
N LYS A 188 12.09 19.91 -2.08
CA LYS A 188 13.32 19.78 -1.27
C LYS A 188 13.26 20.65 -0.01
N VAL A 189 12.88 21.92 -0.16
CA VAL A 189 12.77 22.84 0.98
C VAL A 189 11.65 22.43 1.91
N PHE A 190 10.49 21.99 1.38
CA PHE A 190 9.38 21.46 2.18
C PHE A 190 9.85 20.32 3.09
N LYS A 191 10.58 19.34 2.54
CA LYS A 191 11.13 18.21 3.31
C LYS A 191 12.11 18.66 4.39
N ALA A 192 12.97 19.63 4.09
CA ALA A 192 13.94 20.18 5.05
C ALA A 192 13.24 20.94 6.19
N LYS A 193 12.28 21.82 5.85
CA LYS A 193 11.57 22.68 6.80
C LYS A 193 10.48 21.95 7.60
N LEU A 194 10.04 20.76 7.17
CA LEU A 194 9.09 19.93 7.93
C LEU A 194 9.60 19.57 9.34
N ARG A 195 10.93 19.50 9.53
CA ARG A 195 11.58 19.14 10.79
C ARG A 195 11.78 20.32 11.74
N GLN A 196 11.55 21.55 11.27
CA GLN A 196 11.76 22.77 12.04
C GLN A 196 10.44 23.26 12.63
N LEU A 197 10.51 24.12 13.65
CA LEU A 197 9.33 24.77 14.24
C LEU A 197 8.50 25.43 13.15
N PRO A 198 7.16 25.36 13.27
CA PRO A 198 6.30 25.58 12.14
C PRO A 198 6.38 27.04 11.72
N SER A 199 6.74 27.25 10.47
CA SER A 199 6.55 28.53 9.80
C SER A 199 5.35 28.42 8.85
N PRO A 200 4.58 29.51 8.66
CA PRO A 200 3.56 29.61 7.60
C PRO A 200 4.07 29.22 6.20
N PHE A 201 5.39 29.07 6.03
CA PHE A 201 6.07 28.57 4.85
C PHE A 201 5.52 27.24 4.37
N ILE A 202 5.33 26.25 5.25
CA ILE A 202 4.87 24.90 4.86
C ILE A 202 3.45 24.96 4.25
N LEU A 203 2.55 25.72 4.87
CA LEU A 203 1.20 25.96 4.34
C LEU A 203 1.26 26.65 2.98
N ARG A 204 2.13 27.66 2.84
CA ARG A 204 2.28 28.41 1.61
C ARG A 204 2.84 27.56 0.47
N VAL A 205 3.80 26.66 0.75
CA VAL A 205 4.31 25.71 -0.26
C VAL A 205 3.20 24.76 -0.72
N LEU A 206 2.44 24.14 0.18
CA LEU A 206 1.32 23.27 -0.23
C LEU A 206 0.27 24.04 -1.02
N SER A 207 -0.05 25.28 -0.62
CA SER A 207 -0.96 26.14 -1.37
C SER A 207 -0.44 26.43 -2.78
N LEU A 208 0.85 26.75 -2.95
CA LEU A 208 1.44 26.99 -4.26
C LEU A 208 1.41 25.74 -5.14
N LEU A 209 1.77 24.57 -4.59
CA LEU A 209 1.78 23.30 -5.34
C LEU A 209 0.36 22.87 -5.74
N THR A 210 -0.61 22.97 -4.83
CA THR A 210 -2.01 22.62 -5.12
C THR A 210 -2.65 23.56 -6.13
N THR A 211 -2.46 24.88 -5.99
CA THR A 211 -2.97 25.86 -6.96
C THR A 211 -2.31 25.71 -8.34
N HIS A 212 -1.01 25.40 -8.39
CA HIS A 212 -0.34 25.15 -9.67
C HIS A 212 -0.90 23.88 -10.35
N LEU A 213 -1.13 22.82 -9.57
CA LEU A 213 -1.66 21.56 -10.08
C LEU A 213 -3.11 21.71 -10.57
N GLU A 214 -3.96 22.45 -9.86
CA GLU A 214 -5.32 22.83 -10.30
C GLU A 214 -5.27 23.51 -11.67
N TYR A 215 -4.44 24.54 -11.80
CA TYR A 215 -4.30 25.29 -13.04
C TYR A 215 -3.83 24.41 -14.21
N GLN A 216 -2.94 23.45 -13.96
CA GLN A 216 -2.51 22.50 -15.00
C GLN A 216 -3.67 21.63 -15.50
N TYR A 217 -4.56 21.17 -14.61
CA TYR A 217 -5.73 20.36 -14.99
C TYR A 217 -6.86 21.18 -15.62
N ASP A 218 -6.95 22.47 -15.31
CA ASP A 218 -7.91 23.37 -15.94
C ASP A 218 -7.46 23.78 -17.36
N ASN A 219 -6.17 23.62 -17.70
CA ASN A 219 -5.58 23.99 -18.98
C ASN A 219 -4.88 22.81 -19.71
N PRO A 220 -5.61 21.73 -20.07
CA PRO A 220 -5.02 20.52 -20.65
C PRO A 220 -4.31 20.77 -21.99
N ASN A 221 -4.74 21.75 -22.78
CA ASN A 221 -4.13 22.09 -24.07
C ASN A 221 -2.67 22.57 -23.94
N LEU A 222 -2.32 23.20 -22.82
CA LEU A 222 -0.97 23.73 -22.57
C LEU A 222 -0.06 22.69 -21.88
N PHE A 223 -0.61 21.89 -20.96
CA PHE A 223 0.17 20.99 -20.11
C PHE A 223 0.03 19.50 -20.43
N GLY A 224 -0.71 19.14 -21.48
CA GLY A 224 -1.00 17.75 -21.85
C GLY A 224 0.26 16.89 -22.08
N GLY A 225 1.34 17.48 -22.60
CA GLY A 225 2.62 16.79 -22.82
C GLY A 225 3.61 16.84 -21.65
N ASN A 226 3.37 17.64 -20.60
CA ASN A 226 4.28 17.77 -19.46
C ASN A 226 3.69 17.12 -18.21
N TYR A 227 3.87 15.81 -18.10
CA TYR A 227 3.46 15.04 -16.93
C TYR A 227 4.49 15.13 -15.78
N MET A 228 5.74 15.53 -16.05
CA MET A 228 6.83 15.44 -15.08
C MET A 228 6.62 16.34 -13.85
N THR A 229 6.08 17.54 -14.06
CA THR A 229 5.73 18.43 -12.94
C THR A 229 4.60 17.83 -12.09
N ARG A 230 3.57 17.23 -12.71
CA ARG A 230 2.49 16.53 -12.00
C ARG A 230 3.02 15.34 -11.20
N TYR A 231 3.89 14.53 -11.83
CA TYR A 231 4.55 13.38 -11.23
C TYR A 231 5.25 13.75 -9.92
N GLU A 232 6.10 14.78 -9.92
CA GLU A 232 6.85 15.16 -8.71
C GLU A 232 5.93 15.67 -7.59
N ILE A 233 4.88 16.42 -7.92
CA ILE A 233 3.90 16.91 -6.93
C ILE A 233 3.11 15.74 -6.33
N PHE A 234 2.60 14.83 -7.16
CA PHE A 234 1.87 13.66 -6.67
C PHE A 234 2.75 12.71 -5.87
N ARG A 235 4.01 12.53 -6.28
CA ARG A 235 4.98 11.76 -5.52
C ARG A 235 5.16 12.35 -4.11
N LEU A 236 5.23 13.68 -3.97
CA LEU A 236 5.22 14.31 -2.64
C LEU A 236 3.92 13.99 -1.89
N PHE A 237 2.75 14.27 -2.46
CA PHE A 237 1.47 14.09 -1.77
C PHE A 237 1.23 12.64 -1.32
N LEU A 238 1.60 11.67 -2.16
CA LEU A 238 1.47 10.24 -1.89
C LEU A 238 2.57 9.69 -0.98
N SER A 239 3.62 10.47 -0.70
CA SER A 239 4.64 10.17 0.33
C SER A 239 4.25 10.66 1.73
N LEU A 240 3.31 11.60 1.83
CA LEU A 240 2.87 12.14 3.13
C LEU A 240 2.10 11.09 3.93
N ARG A 241 2.38 10.99 5.23
CA ARG A 241 1.75 10.07 6.18
C ARG A 241 1.36 10.82 7.44
N ALA A 242 0.26 10.44 8.06
CA ALA A 242 -0.08 10.87 9.40
C ALA A 242 0.29 9.76 10.40
N GLU A 243 0.85 10.12 11.56
CA GLU A 243 1.10 9.18 12.65
C GLU A 243 -0.23 8.68 13.24
N ASP A 244 -0.30 7.39 13.56
CA ASP A 244 -1.48 6.80 14.15
C ASP A 244 -1.76 7.35 15.56
N GLY A 245 -2.94 7.94 15.74
CA GLY A 245 -3.44 8.47 17.01
C GLY A 245 -3.06 9.94 17.27
N SER A 246 -1.84 10.36 16.94
CA SER A 246 -1.37 11.74 17.17
C SER A 246 -1.61 12.67 15.98
N TYR A 247 -1.81 12.11 14.78
CA TYR A 247 -2.01 12.81 13.51
C TYR A 247 -0.84 13.72 13.09
N HIS A 248 0.35 13.54 13.65
CA HIS A 248 1.53 14.30 13.22
C HIS A 248 1.88 13.98 11.77
N LEU A 249 2.20 15.02 10.98
CA LEU A 249 2.56 14.88 9.58
C LEU A 249 3.99 14.39 9.46
N GLY A 250 4.17 13.31 8.70
CA GLY A 250 5.45 12.76 8.30
C GLY A 250 5.53 12.52 6.81
N PHE A 251 6.70 12.10 6.36
CA PHE A 251 6.94 11.69 4.98
C PHE A 251 7.66 10.35 4.95
N PHE A 252 7.27 9.49 4.02
CA PHE A 252 7.87 8.18 3.79
C PHE A 252 8.56 8.15 2.43
N GLU A 253 9.86 7.88 2.41
CA GLU A 253 10.65 7.75 1.19
C GLU A 253 11.59 6.54 1.32
N ASN A 254 11.54 5.63 0.34
CA ASN A 254 12.49 4.53 0.13
C ASN A 254 12.76 3.59 1.33
N ASP A 255 11.74 3.01 1.96
CA ASP A 255 11.86 1.99 3.02
C ASP A 255 12.62 2.42 4.29
N GLU A 256 13.00 3.70 4.43
CA GLU A 256 13.53 4.24 5.67
C GLU A 256 12.41 4.56 6.68
N THR A 257 12.78 4.66 7.96
CA THR A 257 11.86 5.02 9.05
C THR A 257 11.20 6.36 8.79
N THR A 258 9.86 6.37 8.70
CA THR A 258 9.04 7.60 8.57
C THR A 258 9.34 8.54 9.73
N TYR A 259 9.78 9.75 9.42
CA TYR A 259 9.89 10.82 10.41
C TYR A 259 8.59 11.59 10.50
N TYR A 260 8.08 11.77 11.73
CA TYR A 260 6.89 12.58 12.01
C TYR A 260 7.30 13.90 12.67
N SER A 261 6.79 15.00 12.12
CA SER A 261 7.06 16.32 12.67
C SER A 261 6.25 16.53 13.95
N PRO A 262 6.88 16.86 15.09
CA PRO A 262 6.16 17.09 16.35
C PRO A 262 5.36 18.41 16.34
N TYR A 263 5.48 19.21 15.28
CA TYR A 263 4.92 20.55 15.20
C TYR A 263 3.75 20.67 14.24
N ILE A 264 3.50 19.67 13.39
CA ILE A 264 2.50 19.75 12.32
C ILE A 264 1.51 18.61 12.50
N ILE A 265 0.24 18.96 12.71
CA ILE A 265 -0.85 17.99 12.90
C ILE A 265 -1.82 18.06 11.72
N CYS A 266 -2.09 16.91 11.11
CA CYS A 266 -3.10 16.76 10.07
C CYS A 266 -4.50 16.68 10.66
N ARG A 267 -5.33 17.70 10.46
CA ARG A 267 -6.73 17.71 10.89
C ARG A 267 -7.59 18.49 9.90
N SER A 268 -8.86 18.10 9.75
CA SER A 268 -9.80 18.86 8.93
C SER A 268 -10.27 20.14 9.66
N PRO A 269 -10.61 21.23 8.95
CA PRO A 269 -11.09 22.47 9.56
C PRO A 269 -12.41 22.27 10.34
N GLU A 270 -13.24 21.32 9.91
CA GLU A 270 -14.54 21.02 10.52
C GLU A 270 -14.37 20.34 11.90
N GLU A 271 -13.36 19.47 12.03
CA GLU A 271 -12.99 18.84 13.30
C GLU A 271 -12.26 19.80 14.26
N GLU A 272 -11.74 20.93 13.77
CA GLU A 272 -11.13 21.98 14.58
C GLU A 272 -12.17 22.73 15.42
N GLU A 273 -13.30 23.15 14.82
CA GLU A 273 -14.39 23.79 15.56
C GLU A 273 -14.97 22.85 16.63
N GLU A 274 -15.14 21.57 16.31
CA GLU A 274 -15.71 20.60 17.24
C GLU A 274 -14.74 20.24 18.37
N ALA A 275 -13.44 20.09 18.08
CA ALA A 275 -12.41 19.85 19.08
C ALA A 275 -12.14 21.08 19.97
N GLU A 276 -12.13 22.30 19.43
CA GLU A 276 -12.05 23.53 20.24
C GLU A 276 -13.30 23.70 21.10
N ARG A 277 -14.50 23.39 20.59
CA ARG A 277 -15.74 23.36 21.39
C ARG A 277 -15.66 22.35 22.53
N LEU A 278 -15.16 21.13 22.27
CA LEU A 278 -15.01 20.07 23.29
C LEU A 278 -13.92 20.41 24.32
N TRP A 279 -12.79 20.97 23.90
CA TRP A 279 -11.71 21.41 24.77
C TRP A 279 -12.15 22.54 25.71
N ASN A 280 -12.85 23.54 25.16
CA ASN A 280 -13.40 24.66 25.92
C ASN A 280 -14.50 24.21 26.89
N LYS A 281 -15.22 23.13 26.56
CA LYS A 281 -16.24 22.50 27.43
C LYS A 281 -15.63 21.66 28.55
N ALA A 282 -14.45 21.07 28.32
CA ALA A 282 -13.70 20.32 29.34
C ALA A 282 -12.98 21.22 30.36
N HIS A 283 -12.68 22.47 30.00
CA HIS A 283 -11.95 23.42 30.85
C HIS A 283 -12.82 24.57 31.41
N SER A 284 -14.14 24.53 31.19
CA SER A 284 -15.10 25.48 31.76
C SER A 284 -15.72 24.99 33.08
N THR A 285 -14.87 24.59 34.04
CA THR A 285 -15.27 24.53 35.45
C THR A 285 -14.35 25.43 36.28
N SER A 286 -14.87 26.63 36.56
CA SER A 286 -14.50 27.58 37.63
C SER A 286 -13.01 27.89 37.86
N ARG A 287 -12.54 29.03 37.32
CA ARG A 287 -11.57 29.91 38.02
C ARG A 287 -11.70 31.37 37.55
N PRO A 288 -11.62 32.37 38.45
CA PRO A 288 -11.75 33.78 38.09
C PRO A 288 -10.50 34.31 37.38
N PRO A 289 -10.60 35.40 36.59
CA PRO A 289 -9.54 35.84 35.70
C PRO A 289 -8.43 36.54 36.50
N SER A 290 -7.20 36.04 36.34
CA SER A 290 -5.98 36.79 36.69
C SER A 290 -5.39 37.36 35.38
N PRO A 291 -4.81 38.57 35.39
CA PRO A 291 -4.26 39.17 34.18
C PRO A 291 -2.90 38.53 33.88
N SER A 292 -2.85 37.56 32.96
CA SER A 292 -1.59 37.03 32.45
C SER A 292 -1.19 37.74 31.16
N PHE A 293 -0.17 38.59 31.29
CA PHE A 293 0.75 38.95 30.22
C PHE A 293 1.32 37.68 29.55
N GLY A 294 1.45 37.71 28.22
CA GLY A 294 2.10 36.67 27.42
C GLY A 294 1.12 35.85 26.60
N SER A 295 0.96 36.23 25.33
CA SER A 295 0.31 35.40 24.31
C SER A 295 0.96 34.01 24.27
N LYS A 296 0.23 32.97 24.68
CA LYS A 296 0.64 31.58 24.43
C LYS A 296 0.72 31.39 22.91
N GLN A 297 1.94 31.39 22.35
CA GLN A 297 2.16 30.94 20.98
C GLN A 297 1.62 29.51 20.85
N LYS A 298 0.66 29.28 19.93
CA LYS A 298 0.25 27.93 19.53
C LYS A 298 1.52 27.25 18.98
N SER A 299 2.09 26.30 19.72
CA SER A 299 3.33 25.58 19.37
C SER A 299 3.15 24.54 18.26
N VAL A 300 1.93 24.38 17.76
CA VAL A 300 1.52 23.35 16.81
C VAL A 300 0.71 23.99 15.67
N LEU A 301 1.05 23.63 14.44
CA LEU A 301 0.41 24.05 13.21
C LEU A 301 -0.54 22.96 12.71
N TYR A 302 -1.79 23.33 12.44
CA TYR A 302 -2.78 22.43 11.87
C TYR A 302 -2.82 22.55 10.36
N ILE A 303 -2.90 21.41 9.67
CA ILE A 303 -2.89 21.35 8.21
C ILE A 303 -3.97 20.40 7.68
N SER A 304 -4.69 20.84 6.66
CA SER A 304 -5.64 20.00 5.93
C SER A 304 -5.04 19.54 4.61
N LEU A 305 -5.01 18.23 4.40
CA LEU A 305 -4.58 17.63 3.13
C LEU A 305 -5.75 17.42 2.15
N ASN A 306 -6.97 17.87 2.49
CA ASN A 306 -8.19 17.65 1.69
C ASN A 306 -8.03 18.11 0.24
N LYS A 307 -7.40 19.27 0.03
CA LYS A 307 -7.18 19.83 -1.31
C LYS A 307 -6.24 18.96 -2.16
N ALA A 308 -5.11 18.54 -1.59
CA ALA A 308 -4.16 17.64 -2.25
C ALA A 308 -4.81 16.28 -2.59
N CYS A 309 -5.63 15.79 -1.66
CA CYS A 309 -6.44 14.59 -1.78
C CYS A 309 -7.46 14.66 -2.93
N LEU A 310 -8.23 15.77 -3.03
CA LEU A 310 -9.15 16.00 -4.15
C LEU A 310 -8.43 16.10 -5.49
N LEU A 311 -7.22 16.66 -5.51
CA LEU A 311 -6.41 16.73 -6.73
C LEU A 311 -5.92 15.36 -7.21
N VAL A 312 -5.67 14.41 -6.29
CA VAL A 312 -5.42 13.01 -6.68
C VAL A 312 -6.64 12.41 -7.36
N ILE A 313 -7.85 12.72 -6.88
CA ILE A 313 -9.10 12.27 -7.51
C ILE A 313 -9.25 12.89 -8.91
N GLN A 314 -9.04 14.20 -9.02
CA GLN A 314 -9.09 14.91 -10.31
C GLN A 314 -8.04 14.41 -11.30
N CYS A 315 -6.85 14.02 -10.81
CA CYS A 315 -5.84 13.33 -11.61
C CYS A 315 -6.37 12.03 -12.16
N LEU A 316 -6.96 11.18 -11.31
CA LEU A 316 -7.53 9.94 -11.79
C LEU A 316 -8.52 10.25 -12.94
N GLU A 317 -9.49 11.15 -12.72
CA GLU A 317 -10.53 11.53 -13.69
C GLU A 317 -10.05 12.12 -15.03
N ARG A 318 -8.99 12.95 -15.03
CA ARG A 318 -8.66 13.83 -16.17
C ARG A 318 -7.28 13.59 -16.81
N GLU A 319 -6.48 12.64 -16.31
CA GLU A 319 -5.08 12.49 -16.72
C GLU A 319 -4.88 11.83 -18.10
N SER A 320 -4.22 12.52 -19.03
CA SER A 320 -3.99 12.03 -20.39
C SER A 320 -2.71 11.23 -20.58
N ASP A 321 -1.89 11.03 -19.54
CA ASP A 321 -0.59 10.32 -19.63
C ASP A 321 -0.60 8.97 -18.89
N TRP A 322 -0.01 7.94 -19.51
CA TRP A 322 0.10 6.58 -18.97
C TRP A 322 0.89 6.49 -17.66
N ASN A 323 1.85 7.40 -17.42
CA ASN A 323 2.60 7.47 -16.16
C ASN A 323 1.78 8.07 -15.01
N GLY A 324 0.61 8.65 -15.34
CA GLY A 324 -0.37 9.17 -14.40
C GLY A 324 -0.79 8.17 -13.32
N PRO A 325 -1.41 7.05 -13.70
CA PRO A 325 -1.78 5.98 -12.77
C PRO A 325 -0.60 5.40 -11.96
N HIS A 326 0.62 5.40 -12.52
CA HIS A 326 1.85 4.95 -11.84
C HIS A 326 2.36 5.94 -10.78
N TYR A 327 1.71 7.10 -10.59
CA TYR A 327 1.95 7.95 -9.42
C TYR A 327 1.57 7.22 -8.12
N THR A 328 0.62 6.27 -8.18
CA THR A 328 0.14 5.55 -7.00
C THR A 328 1.23 4.66 -6.40
N PRO A 329 1.49 4.74 -5.08
CA PRO A 329 2.52 3.94 -4.46
C PRO A 329 2.20 2.46 -4.59
N LYS A 330 3.24 1.64 -4.79
CA LYS A 330 3.13 0.17 -4.82
C LYS A 330 2.62 -0.42 -3.49
N SER A 331 2.66 0.36 -2.42
CA SER A 331 2.16 0.01 -1.09
C SER A 331 0.73 0.51 -0.89
N PRO A 332 -0.17 -0.31 -0.29
CA PRO A 332 -1.54 0.11 0.00
C PRO A 332 -1.53 1.35 0.92
N LEU A 333 -2.16 2.44 0.47
CA LEU A 333 -2.40 3.61 1.29
C LEU A 333 -3.66 3.38 2.13
N ILE A 334 -3.50 3.38 3.45
CA ILE A 334 -4.65 3.45 4.36
C ILE A 334 -5.08 4.91 4.42
N CYS A 335 -6.00 5.30 3.55
CA CYS A 335 -6.57 6.64 3.57
C CYS A 335 -7.69 6.67 4.62
N ARG A 336 -7.45 7.26 5.80
CA ARG A 336 -8.51 7.66 6.73
C ARG A 336 -9.22 8.89 6.19
N TYR A 337 -10.04 8.72 5.16
CA TYR A 337 -11.02 9.73 4.83
C TYR A 337 -12.18 9.62 5.79
N GLY A 338 -12.68 10.77 6.24
CA GLY A 338 -13.98 10.85 6.89
C GLY A 338 -15.11 10.48 5.92
N LYS A 339 -16.28 11.07 6.14
CA LYS A 339 -17.55 10.72 5.45
C LYS A 339 -17.55 10.86 3.91
N SER A 340 -16.48 11.38 3.30
CA SER A 340 -16.35 11.62 1.85
C SER A 340 -15.50 10.59 1.09
N ILE A 341 -15.12 9.45 1.68
CA ILE A 341 -14.37 8.39 0.96
C ILE A 341 -15.07 7.94 -0.33
N ASN A 342 -16.40 8.00 -0.38
CA ASN A 342 -17.19 7.68 -1.56
C ASN A 342 -16.83 8.57 -2.77
N LYS A 343 -16.37 9.80 -2.56
CA LYS A 343 -15.89 10.68 -3.63
C LYS A 343 -14.55 10.21 -4.23
N PHE A 344 -13.77 9.43 -3.47
CA PHE A 344 -12.53 8.80 -3.95
C PHE A 344 -12.81 7.44 -4.62
N VAL A 345 -13.72 6.65 -4.04
CA VAL A 345 -14.07 5.32 -4.57
C VAL A 345 -14.88 5.41 -5.86
N THR A 346 -15.79 6.38 -5.99
CA THR A 346 -16.64 6.51 -7.18
C THR A 346 -15.84 6.66 -8.48
N PRO A 347 -14.84 7.56 -8.56
CA PRO A 347 -13.99 7.68 -9.75
C PRO A 347 -13.17 6.42 -10.03
N LEU A 348 -12.61 5.78 -8.99
CA LEU A 348 -11.92 4.48 -9.12
C LEU A 348 -12.83 3.38 -9.70
N VAL A 349 -14.09 3.36 -9.32
CA VAL A 349 -15.09 2.45 -9.88
C VAL A 349 -15.48 2.88 -11.30
N LEU A 350 -15.57 4.17 -11.60
CA LEU A 350 -15.84 4.69 -12.95
C LEU A 350 -14.70 4.44 -13.95
N PHE A 351 -13.44 4.30 -13.50
CA PHE A 351 -12.35 3.78 -14.35
C PHE A 351 -12.61 2.36 -14.84
N THR A 352 -13.46 1.64 -14.12
CA THR A 352 -13.94 0.35 -14.56
C THR A 352 -15.23 0.49 -15.38
N ASP A 353 -15.68 1.65 -15.88
CA ASP A 353 -16.86 1.72 -16.78
C ASP A 353 -16.53 1.36 -18.23
N LYS A 354 -17.41 0.58 -18.86
CA LYS A 354 -17.50 0.36 -20.30
C LYS A 354 -17.72 1.66 -21.11
N THR A 355 -18.35 2.68 -20.51
CA THR A 355 -18.57 3.99 -21.15
C THR A 355 -17.42 4.98 -20.96
N SER A 356 -16.41 4.62 -20.14
CA SER A 356 -15.26 5.50 -19.92
C SER A 356 -14.40 5.58 -21.18
N SER A 357 -13.91 6.76 -21.49
CA SER A 357 -12.95 7.03 -22.58
C SER A 357 -11.53 6.53 -22.27
N TYR A 358 -11.34 5.94 -21.09
CA TYR A 358 -10.10 5.28 -20.67
C TYR A 358 -10.08 3.81 -21.11
N PRO A 359 -8.90 3.25 -21.46
CA PRO A 359 -7.59 3.90 -21.55
C PRO A 359 -7.34 4.61 -22.90
N CYS A 360 -8.35 4.79 -23.76
CA CYS A 360 -8.19 5.30 -25.13
C CYS A 360 -7.63 6.73 -25.21
N ASN A 361 -7.74 7.52 -24.13
CA ASN A 361 -7.19 8.88 -24.03
C ASN A 361 -5.74 8.94 -23.50
N LEU A 362 -5.11 7.81 -23.18
CA LEU A 362 -3.75 7.78 -22.62
C LEU A 362 -2.67 7.84 -23.71
N SER A 363 -1.78 8.82 -23.57
CA SER A 363 -0.52 8.94 -24.29
C SER A 363 0.62 8.21 -23.54
N ASN A 364 1.71 7.84 -24.23
CA ASN A 364 2.87 7.13 -23.66
C ASN A 364 2.61 5.69 -23.15
N THR A 365 1.70 4.96 -23.78
CA THR A 365 1.42 3.55 -23.45
C THR A 365 2.56 2.61 -23.91
N PRO A 366 2.86 1.51 -23.18
CA PRO A 366 3.83 0.52 -23.61
C PRO A 366 3.41 -0.19 -24.91
N ASN A 367 4.38 -0.57 -25.76
CA ASN A 367 4.17 -1.20 -27.09
C ASN A 367 3.39 -2.54 -27.09
N LYS A 368 2.98 -3.06 -25.92
CA LYS A 368 2.16 -4.26 -25.75
C LYS A 368 1.05 -4.06 -24.71
N PHE A 369 0.50 -2.85 -24.60
CA PHE A 369 -0.58 -2.58 -23.67
C PHE A 369 -1.88 -3.23 -24.17
N ASN A 370 -2.42 -4.18 -23.41
CA ASN A 370 -3.61 -4.93 -23.80
C ASN A 370 -4.81 -4.41 -23.00
N LYS A 371 -5.93 -4.14 -23.70
CA LYS A 371 -7.16 -3.60 -23.11
C LYS A 371 -7.71 -4.48 -21.96
N SER A 372 -7.28 -5.74 -21.87
CA SER A 372 -7.59 -6.71 -20.82
C SER A 372 -7.19 -6.30 -19.40
N ASP A 373 -6.27 -5.34 -19.28
CA ASP A 373 -5.70 -4.94 -17.98
C ASP A 373 -6.60 -3.94 -17.23
N PHE A 374 -7.61 -3.37 -17.91
CA PHE A 374 -8.61 -2.45 -17.32
C PHE A 374 -10.02 -2.81 -17.81
N HIS A 375 -10.82 -3.49 -16.98
CA HIS A 375 -12.20 -3.90 -17.35
C HIS A 375 -13.23 -3.75 -16.20
N ASN A 376 -14.22 -2.86 -16.40
CA ASN A 376 -15.67 -3.11 -16.66
C ASN A 376 -16.75 -3.48 -15.58
N HIS A 377 -17.06 -2.64 -14.57
CA HIS A 377 -18.36 -2.35 -13.89
C HIS A 377 -19.18 -3.47 -13.17
N SER A 378 -19.87 -3.28 -12.02
CA SER A 378 -20.25 -2.13 -11.16
C SER A 378 -20.51 -2.56 -9.69
N ALA A 379 -20.17 -1.72 -8.69
CA ALA A 379 -20.01 -2.02 -7.25
C ALA A 379 -18.64 -2.62 -6.90
N LEU A 380 -18.07 -2.24 -5.74
CA LEU A 380 -16.73 -2.63 -5.29
C LEU A 380 -16.47 -4.15 -5.45
N ILE A 381 -17.45 -4.96 -5.07
CA ILE A 381 -17.37 -6.43 -5.17
C ILE A 381 -17.33 -6.90 -6.63
N ARG A 382 -18.11 -6.31 -7.55
CA ARG A 382 -18.05 -6.68 -8.98
C ARG A 382 -16.78 -6.24 -9.66
N ALA A 383 -16.22 -5.08 -9.27
CA ALA A 383 -14.90 -4.68 -9.73
C ALA A 383 -13.81 -5.68 -9.29
N LEU A 384 -13.91 -6.20 -8.06
CA LEU A 384 -13.04 -7.26 -7.57
C LEU A 384 -13.25 -8.58 -8.33
N GLU A 385 -14.50 -8.96 -8.66
CA GLU A 385 -14.81 -10.15 -9.45
C GLU A 385 -14.17 -10.12 -10.84
N LEU A 386 -14.12 -8.96 -11.50
CA LEU A 386 -13.49 -8.81 -12.80
C LEU A 386 -11.97 -8.93 -12.73
N GLY A 387 -11.38 -8.38 -11.66
CA GLY A 387 -9.94 -8.54 -11.38
C GLY A 387 -9.53 -10.01 -11.21
N LEU A 388 -10.45 -10.92 -10.92
CA LEU A 388 -10.16 -12.36 -10.88
C LEU A 388 -9.72 -12.93 -12.24
N LEU A 389 -10.09 -12.29 -13.34
CA LEU A 389 -9.76 -12.73 -14.69
C LEU A 389 -8.34 -12.32 -15.12
N SER A 390 -7.74 -11.32 -14.48
CA SER A 390 -6.34 -10.91 -14.72
C SER A 390 -5.39 -11.76 -13.88
N LYS A 391 -4.25 -12.14 -14.46
CA LYS A 391 -3.24 -12.98 -13.78
C LYS A 391 -2.48 -12.20 -12.71
N GLU A 392 -2.40 -10.88 -12.86
CA GLU A 392 -1.59 -9.98 -12.05
C GLU A 392 -2.30 -9.62 -10.73
N CYS A 393 -3.63 -9.44 -10.76
CA CYS A 393 -4.39 -8.97 -9.60
C CYS A 393 -5.29 -10.03 -8.93
N ASN A 394 -5.49 -11.20 -9.55
CA ASN A 394 -6.42 -12.23 -9.03
C ASN A 394 -6.21 -12.57 -7.54
N ARG A 395 -4.96 -12.72 -7.09
CA ARG A 395 -4.63 -13.02 -5.69
C ARG A 395 -5.10 -11.92 -4.75
N MET A 396 -4.84 -10.66 -5.09
CA MET A 396 -5.26 -9.51 -4.29
C MET A 396 -6.79 -9.38 -4.28
N CYS A 397 -7.43 -9.63 -5.41
CA CYS A 397 -8.89 -9.65 -5.52
C CYS A 397 -9.53 -10.74 -4.65
N ILE A 398 -8.96 -11.95 -4.58
CA ILE A 398 -9.45 -13.03 -3.69
C ILE A 398 -9.37 -12.62 -2.23
N VAL A 399 -8.25 -12.03 -1.80
CA VAL A 399 -8.08 -11.55 -0.41
C VAL A 399 -9.07 -10.42 -0.11
N ALA A 400 -9.24 -9.47 -1.02
CA ALA A 400 -10.20 -8.38 -0.87
C ALA A 400 -11.66 -8.87 -0.85
N LEU A 401 -12.01 -9.89 -1.65
CA LEU A 401 -13.32 -10.56 -1.59
C LEU A 401 -13.53 -11.29 -0.27
N THR A 402 -12.47 -11.87 0.32
CA THR A 402 -12.53 -12.50 1.64
C THR A 402 -12.87 -11.47 2.71
N ALA A 403 -12.21 -10.31 2.70
CA ALA A 403 -12.53 -9.19 3.60
C ALA A 403 -13.94 -8.64 3.34
N SER A 404 -14.34 -8.51 2.07
CA SER A 404 -15.69 -8.07 1.68
C SER A 404 -16.77 -9.02 2.18
N ALA A 405 -16.51 -10.33 2.21
CA ALA A 405 -17.45 -11.32 2.74
C ALA A 405 -17.65 -11.19 4.26
N LEU A 406 -16.62 -10.75 5.00
CA LEU A 406 -16.70 -10.51 6.45
C LEU A 406 -17.42 -9.21 6.79
N GLU A 407 -17.12 -8.12 6.08
CA GLU A 407 -17.62 -6.76 6.37
C GLU A 407 -18.95 -6.44 5.67
N MET A 408 -19.16 -6.92 4.44
CA MET A 408 -20.31 -6.57 3.58
C MET A 408 -21.27 -7.76 3.35
N LYS A 409 -21.64 -8.46 4.43
CA LYS A 409 -22.43 -9.72 4.38
C LYS A 409 -23.72 -9.64 3.55
N GLY A 410 -24.50 -8.56 3.71
CA GLY A 410 -25.78 -8.40 3.01
C GLY A 410 -25.63 -8.24 1.49
N SER A 411 -24.60 -7.52 1.03
CA SER A 411 -24.29 -7.41 -0.39
C SER A 411 -23.68 -8.71 -0.93
N MET A 412 -22.80 -9.35 -0.16
CA MET A 412 -22.13 -10.60 -0.55
C MET A 412 -23.13 -11.76 -0.75
N TYR A 413 -24.19 -11.84 0.06
CA TYR A 413 -25.24 -12.86 -0.08
C TYR A 413 -25.82 -12.96 -1.50
N HIS A 414 -25.99 -11.84 -2.20
CA HIS A 414 -26.55 -11.84 -3.56
C HIS A 414 -25.51 -12.11 -4.66
N LEU A 415 -24.22 -11.84 -4.39
CA LEU A 415 -23.14 -11.92 -5.37
C LEU A 415 -22.37 -13.24 -5.30
N ILE A 416 -22.43 -13.94 -4.17
CA ILE A 416 -21.61 -15.12 -3.93
C ILE A 416 -21.74 -16.25 -4.97
N PRO A 417 -22.91 -16.54 -5.59
CA PRO A 417 -22.97 -17.57 -6.62
C PRO A 417 -22.14 -17.20 -7.86
N GLU A 418 -22.11 -15.91 -8.22
CA GLU A 418 -21.32 -15.39 -9.35
C GLU A 418 -19.82 -15.38 -9.03
N VAL A 419 -19.44 -14.99 -7.81
CA VAL A 419 -18.06 -15.09 -7.30
C VAL A 419 -17.54 -16.54 -7.41
N LEU A 420 -18.33 -17.52 -6.95
CA LEU A 420 -17.96 -18.94 -7.02
C LEU A 420 -17.83 -19.43 -8.45
N LEU A 421 -18.75 -19.02 -9.33
CA LEU A 421 -18.64 -19.35 -10.76
C LEU A 421 -17.34 -18.79 -11.35
N ASN A 422 -16.95 -17.57 -11.01
CA ASN A 422 -15.70 -16.98 -11.49
C ASN A 422 -14.46 -17.68 -10.91
N PHE A 423 -14.46 -18.08 -9.63
CA PHE A 423 -13.40 -18.91 -9.08
C PHE A 423 -13.26 -20.26 -9.79
N SER A 424 -14.36 -20.88 -10.21
CA SER A 424 -14.32 -22.17 -10.91
C SER A 424 -13.60 -22.11 -12.27
N LYS A 425 -13.54 -20.91 -12.89
CA LYS A 425 -12.83 -20.66 -14.17
C LYS A 425 -11.32 -20.49 -14.00
N ILE A 426 -10.84 -20.25 -12.77
CA ILE A 426 -9.42 -20.00 -12.52
C ILE A 426 -8.67 -21.33 -12.43
N SER A 427 -7.58 -21.45 -13.20
CA SER A 427 -6.73 -22.64 -13.15
C SER A 427 -6.08 -22.81 -11.77
N ALA A 428 -6.21 -24.00 -11.16
CA ALA A 428 -5.57 -24.30 -9.89
C ALA A 428 -4.04 -24.22 -9.99
N THR A 429 -3.43 -23.19 -9.39
CA THR A 429 -1.97 -22.97 -9.35
C THR A 429 -1.51 -22.78 -7.91
N LYS A 430 -0.20 -22.96 -7.64
CA LYS A 430 0.37 -22.76 -6.29
C LYS A 430 0.11 -21.35 -5.77
N PHE A 431 0.20 -20.34 -6.64
CA PHE A 431 0.04 -18.92 -6.30
C PHE A 431 -1.34 -18.55 -5.73
N ILE A 432 -2.41 -19.18 -6.23
CA ILE A 432 -3.80 -18.91 -5.82
C ILE A 432 -4.34 -19.88 -4.78
N SER A 433 -3.62 -20.98 -4.51
CA SER A 433 -4.12 -22.09 -3.70
C SER A 433 -4.52 -21.67 -2.28
N THR A 434 -3.62 -21.02 -1.55
CA THR A 434 -3.90 -20.55 -0.19
C THR A 434 -5.03 -19.51 -0.14
N PRO A 435 -5.02 -18.42 -0.94
CA PRO A 435 -6.10 -17.42 -0.91
C PRO A 435 -7.50 -17.99 -1.19
N ILE A 436 -7.64 -18.89 -2.19
CA ILE A 436 -8.94 -19.48 -2.52
C ILE A 436 -9.43 -20.39 -1.40
N LEU A 437 -8.55 -21.23 -0.85
CA LEU A 437 -8.92 -22.13 0.24
C LEU A 437 -9.24 -21.36 1.54
N GLU A 438 -8.52 -20.26 1.81
CA GLU A 438 -8.83 -19.36 2.93
C GLU A 438 -10.17 -18.65 2.75
N PHE A 439 -10.48 -18.17 1.54
CA PHE A 439 -11.80 -17.62 1.21
C PHE A 439 -12.90 -18.64 1.51
N LEU A 440 -12.78 -19.85 0.96
CA LEU A 440 -13.78 -20.90 1.14
C LEU A 440 -13.90 -21.31 2.61
N SER A 441 -12.79 -21.43 3.35
CA SER A 441 -12.77 -21.75 4.78
C SER A 441 -13.42 -20.66 5.63
N THR A 442 -13.18 -19.39 5.31
CA THR A 442 -13.77 -18.24 6.00
C THR A 442 -15.27 -18.19 5.74
N MET A 443 -15.70 -18.41 4.49
CA MET A 443 -17.11 -18.38 4.11
C MET A 443 -17.95 -19.44 4.85
N VAL A 444 -17.42 -20.65 5.11
CA VAL A 444 -18.13 -21.68 5.92
C VAL A 444 -18.57 -21.14 7.29
N ARG A 445 -17.79 -20.22 7.86
CA ARG A 445 -18.03 -19.66 9.20
C ARG A 445 -19.09 -18.57 9.21
N ILE A 446 -19.65 -18.20 8.05
CA ILE A 446 -20.65 -17.14 7.89
C ILE A 446 -21.93 -17.72 7.25
N PRO A 447 -22.79 -18.43 8.03
CA PRO A 447 -23.98 -19.11 7.50
C PRO A 447 -24.96 -18.21 6.75
N GLU A 448 -25.02 -16.93 7.11
CA GLU A 448 -25.90 -15.93 6.47
C GLU A 448 -25.63 -15.82 4.97
N VAL A 449 -24.36 -15.85 4.56
CA VAL A 449 -23.92 -15.65 3.17
C VAL A 449 -24.30 -16.82 2.26
N PHE A 450 -24.30 -18.06 2.77
CA PHE A 450 -24.59 -19.26 1.98
C PHE A 450 -25.93 -19.95 2.31
N SER A 451 -26.77 -19.30 3.12
CA SER A 451 -28.07 -19.83 3.57
C SER A 451 -29.00 -20.28 2.42
N SER A 452 -28.93 -19.58 1.28
CA SER A 452 -29.71 -19.81 0.07
C SER A 452 -29.09 -20.78 -0.94
N PHE A 453 -27.95 -21.41 -0.60
CA PHE A 453 -27.25 -22.28 -1.56
C PHE A 453 -28.11 -23.45 -2.03
N THR A 454 -28.11 -23.63 -3.36
CA THR A 454 -28.61 -24.80 -4.06
C THR A 454 -27.53 -25.88 -4.13
N ASP A 455 -27.91 -27.07 -4.57
CA ASP A 455 -27.01 -28.17 -4.88
C ASP A 455 -25.89 -27.76 -5.84
N THR A 456 -26.19 -26.99 -6.89
CA THR A 456 -25.18 -26.46 -7.84
C THR A 456 -24.13 -25.58 -7.16
N ASN A 457 -24.53 -24.75 -6.19
CA ASN A 457 -23.60 -23.87 -5.49
C ASN A 457 -22.65 -24.69 -4.60
N TYR A 458 -23.18 -25.66 -3.85
CA TYR A 458 -22.35 -26.59 -3.05
C TYR A 458 -21.41 -27.40 -3.94
N PHE A 459 -21.92 -27.92 -5.06
CA PHE A 459 -21.12 -28.65 -6.05
C PHE A 459 -19.96 -27.79 -6.57
N THR A 460 -20.22 -26.52 -6.89
CA THR A 460 -19.20 -25.57 -7.35
C THR A 460 -18.10 -25.37 -6.31
N VAL A 461 -18.44 -25.26 -5.02
CA VAL A 461 -17.46 -25.17 -3.93
C VAL A 461 -16.54 -26.40 -3.91
N PHE A 462 -17.09 -27.61 -4.00
CA PHE A 462 -16.29 -28.84 -4.05
C PHE A 462 -15.42 -28.88 -5.31
N ALA A 463 -15.97 -28.53 -6.46
CA ALA A 463 -15.24 -28.51 -7.73
C ALA A 463 -14.05 -27.53 -7.71
N ILE A 464 -14.15 -26.41 -6.99
CA ILE A 464 -13.05 -25.46 -6.78
C ILE A 464 -11.98 -26.05 -5.83
N ALA A 465 -12.39 -26.70 -4.75
CA ALA A 465 -11.46 -27.19 -3.71
C ALA A 465 -10.70 -28.46 -4.14
N LEU A 466 -11.36 -29.37 -4.88
CA LEU A 466 -10.83 -30.69 -5.24
C LEU A 466 -9.50 -30.66 -6.01
N PRO A 467 -9.26 -29.77 -6.99
CA PRO A 467 -7.96 -29.69 -7.67
C PRO A 467 -6.77 -29.47 -6.72
N PHE A 468 -6.98 -28.85 -5.55
CA PHE A 468 -5.95 -28.57 -4.55
C PHE A 468 -5.61 -29.75 -3.64
N THR A 469 -6.30 -30.90 -3.77
CA THR A 469 -5.97 -32.12 -3.01
C THR A 469 -4.83 -32.93 -3.61
N ASN A 470 -4.35 -32.58 -4.81
CA ASN A 470 -3.29 -33.34 -5.50
C ASN A 470 -1.91 -33.16 -4.81
N PRO A 471 -1.35 -34.22 -4.20
CA PRO A 471 -0.10 -34.17 -3.44
C PRO A 471 1.16 -34.05 -4.32
N PHE A 472 1.05 -34.33 -5.61
CA PHE A 472 2.14 -34.14 -6.57
C PHE A 472 2.24 -32.69 -7.06
N LYS A 473 1.15 -31.92 -6.93
CA LYS A 473 1.07 -30.55 -7.43
C LYS A 473 1.22 -29.49 -6.35
N PHE A 474 0.78 -29.77 -5.12
CA PHE A 474 0.73 -28.83 -4.01
C PHE A 474 1.50 -29.34 -2.79
N ASP A 475 1.89 -28.42 -1.91
CA ASP A 475 2.58 -28.73 -0.66
C ASP A 475 1.63 -29.36 0.38
N PRO A 476 2.16 -30.06 1.41
CA PRO A 476 1.34 -30.75 2.40
C PRO A 476 0.34 -29.87 3.15
N TYR A 477 0.67 -28.59 3.39
CA TYR A 477 -0.24 -27.67 4.05
C TYR A 477 -1.44 -27.35 3.16
N THR A 478 -1.20 -26.98 1.89
CA THR A 478 -2.27 -26.72 0.92
C THR A 478 -3.20 -27.93 0.76
N VAL A 479 -2.64 -29.13 0.64
CA VAL A 479 -3.43 -30.36 0.49
C VAL A 479 -4.26 -30.64 1.75
N SER A 480 -3.68 -30.46 2.94
CA SER A 480 -4.39 -30.64 4.21
C SER A 480 -5.53 -29.63 4.37
N LEU A 481 -5.28 -28.36 4.01
CA LEU A 481 -6.28 -27.31 4.02
C LEU A 481 -7.41 -27.59 3.03
N ALA A 482 -7.12 -28.11 1.84
CA ALA A 482 -8.14 -28.49 0.86
C ALA A 482 -9.06 -29.60 1.41
N HIS A 483 -8.50 -30.64 2.02
CA HIS A 483 -9.29 -31.70 2.69
C HIS A 483 -10.15 -31.12 3.82
N HIS A 484 -9.59 -30.23 4.63
CA HIS A 484 -10.34 -29.54 5.68
C HIS A 484 -11.52 -28.73 5.11
N VAL A 485 -11.30 -27.95 4.05
CA VAL A 485 -12.37 -27.17 3.39
C VAL A 485 -13.46 -28.08 2.86
N ILE A 486 -13.12 -29.18 2.17
CA ILE A 486 -14.08 -30.16 1.64
C ILE A 486 -14.94 -30.74 2.78
N VAL A 487 -14.30 -31.21 3.85
CA VAL A 487 -15.00 -31.78 5.01
C VAL A 487 -15.92 -30.75 5.65
N MET A 488 -15.44 -29.53 5.89
CA MET A 488 -16.22 -28.48 6.54
C MET A 488 -17.44 -28.08 5.72
N TRP A 489 -17.31 -27.95 4.40
CA TRP A 489 -18.44 -27.69 3.50
C TRP A 489 -19.41 -28.85 3.42
N PHE A 490 -18.92 -30.10 3.41
CA PHE A 490 -19.77 -31.29 3.43
C PHE A 490 -20.64 -31.34 4.70
N LEU A 491 -20.06 -31.03 5.86
CA LEU A 491 -20.77 -30.98 7.13
C LEU A 491 -21.78 -29.82 7.21
N LYS A 492 -21.57 -28.70 6.50
CA LYS A 492 -22.53 -27.59 6.42
C LYS A 492 -23.58 -27.74 5.33
N CYS A 493 -23.31 -28.56 4.32
CA CYS A 493 -24.26 -28.86 3.25
C CYS A 493 -25.56 -29.46 3.83
N ARG A 494 -26.69 -29.09 3.21
CA ARG A 494 -28.01 -29.65 3.50
C ARG A 494 -27.99 -31.17 3.31
N LEU A 495 -28.63 -31.90 4.23
CA LEU A 495 -28.60 -33.38 4.26
C LEU A 495 -29.11 -34.02 2.96
N CYS A 496 -30.14 -33.45 2.34
CA CYS A 496 -30.73 -33.96 1.10
C CYS A 496 -29.77 -34.01 -0.09
N TYR A 497 -28.69 -33.22 -0.10
CA TYR A 497 -27.76 -33.15 -1.24
C TYR A 497 -26.49 -33.99 -1.04
N ARG A 498 -26.16 -34.37 0.20
CA ARG A 498 -24.84 -34.95 0.54
C ARG A 498 -24.52 -36.21 -0.26
N GLN A 499 -25.48 -37.13 -0.38
CA GLN A 499 -25.28 -38.39 -1.10
C GLN A 499 -24.84 -38.16 -2.55
N ASN A 500 -25.41 -37.16 -3.22
CA ASN A 500 -25.09 -36.84 -4.61
C ASN A 500 -23.65 -36.34 -4.76
N PHE A 501 -23.06 -35.76 -3.72
CA PHE A 501 -21.70 -35.23 -3.75
C PHE A 501 -20.64 -36.27 -3.40
N VAL A 502 -20.98 -37.31 -2.63
CA VAL A 502 -19.99 -38.30 -2.16
C VAL A 502 -19.28 -38.94 -3.35
N GLN A 503 -20.01 -39.48 -4.34
CA GLN A 503 -19.38 -40.13 -5.50
C GLN A 503 -18.44 -39.18 -6.26
N PHE A 504 -18.86 -37.92 -6.43
CA PHE A 504 -18.07 -36.89 -7.09
C PHE A 504 -16.77 -36.57 -6.32
N ILE A 505 -16.85 -36.42 -4.99
CA ILE A 505 -15.70 -36.13 -4.14
C ILE A 505 -14.72 -37.31 -4.14
N ILE A 506 -15.21 -38.54 -3.93
CA ILE A 506 -14.36 -39.75 -3.86
C ILE A 506 -13.56 -39.93 -5.15
N THR A 507 -14.24 -39.85 -6.29
CA THR A 507 -13.61 -40.03 -7.61
C THR A 507 -12.46 -39.04 -7.85
N ARG A 508 -12.50 -37.85 -7.23
CA ARG A 508 -11.54 -36.76 -7.46
C ARG A 508 -10.48 -36.63 -6.38
N VAL A 509 -10.73 -37.11 -5.16
CA VAL A 509 -9.73 -37.14 -4.08
C VAL A 509 -8.77 -38.33 -4.28
N SER A 510 -9.26 -39.45 -4.80
CA SER A 510 -8.45 -40.64 -5.05
C SER A 510 -7.49 -40.44 -6.22
N VAL A 511 -6.23 -40.12 -5.92
CA VAL A 511 -5.19 -39.79 -6.91
C VAL A 511 -4.72 -41.02 -7.72
N SER A 512 -5.05 -42.24 -7.29
CA SER A 512 -4.49 -43.49 -7.80
C SER A 512 -5.34 -44.23 -8.85
N GLY A 513 -6.48 -43.68 -9.29
CA GLY A 513 -7.38 -44.40 -10.21
C GLY A 513 -8.03 -45.66 -9.60
N GLU A 514 -7.97 -45.79 -8.27
CA GLU A 514 -8.63 -46.85 -7.50
C GLU A 514 -10.14 -46.59 -7.47
N GLU A 515 -10.93 -47.59 -7.87
CA GLU A 515 -12.38 -47.57 -7.69
C GLU A 515 -12.73 -47.88 -6.23
N TYR A 516 -13.55 -47.05 -5.59
CA TYR A 516 -14.00 -47.26 -4.21
C TYR A 516 -15.43 -47.80 -4.19
N GLU A 517 -15.68 -48.80 -3.35
CA GLU A 517 -16.99 -49.41 -3.13
C GLU A 517 -17.43 -49.20 -1.68
N PHE A 518 -18.74 -48.99 -1.46
CA PHE A 518 -19.29 -48.80 -0.13
C PHE A 518 -19.67 -50.16 0.49
N ILE A 519 -18.88 -50.63 1.45
CA ILE A 519 -19.03 -51.94 2.11
C ILE A 519 -19.03 -51.75 3.62
N CYS A 520 -19.94 -52.42 4.33
CA CYS A 520 -20.02 -52.43 5.79
C CYS A 520 -20.03 -51.03 6.46
N GLY A 521 -20.60 -50.03 5.79
CA GLY A 521 -20.72 -48.66 6.33
C GLY A 521 -19.49 -47.77 6.12
N GLY A 522 -18.52 -48.18 5.30
CA GLY A 522 -17.34 -47.40 4.92
C GLY A 522 -17.02 -47.53 3.42
N TRP A 523 -16.15 -46.64 2.92
CA TRP A 523 -15.64 -46.71 1.55
C TRP A 523 -14.31 -47.46 1.53
N THR A 524 -14.23 -48.52 0.73
CA THR A 524 -13.03 -49.35 0.59
C THR A 524 -12.56 -49.38 -0.85
N ALA A 525 -11.25 -49.26 -1.08
CA ALA A 525 -10.67 -49.41 -2.41
C ALA A 525 -10.90 -50.86 -2.91
N ARG A 526 -11.40 -51.00 -4.13
CA ARG A 526 -11.60 -52.29 -4.79
C ARG A 526 -10.23 -52.89 -5.09
N ALA A 527 -9.96 -54.07 -4.54
CA ALA A 527 -8.79 -54.84 -4.94
C ALA A 527 -8.96 -55.26 -6.41
N HIS A 528 -8.23 -54.62 -7.33
CA HIS A 528 -8.14 -55.15 -8.69
C HIS A 528 -7.43 -56.50 -8.61
N THR A 529 -8.17 -57.59 -8.82
CA THR A 529 -7.59 -58.89 -9.21
C THR A 529 -6.98 -58.75 -10.60
N MET A 530 -5.79 -58.15 -10.67
CA MET A 530 -4.95 -58.18 -11.86
C MET A 530 -3.79 -59.13 -11.57
N ALA A 531 -4.05 -60.42 -11.80
CA ALA A 531 -2.97 -61.30 -12.22
C ALA A 531 -2.45 -60.78 -13.57
N SER A 532 -1.13 -60.65 -13.66
CA SER A 532 -0.30 -60.45 -14.86
C SER A 532 0.30 -59.04 -15.05
N SER A 533 1.60 -59.10 -15.37
CA SER A 533 2.50 -58.07 -15.91
C SER A 533 2.97 -56.96 -14.98
N ALA A 534 4.11 -57.26 -14.33
CA ALA A 534 5.07 -56.27 -13.88
C ALA A 534 5.47 -55.31 -15.02
N SER A 535 5.26 -54.01 -14.82
CA SER A 535 6.14 -52.90 -15.26
C SER A 535 5.44 -51.54 -15.08
N ALA A 536 5.26 -51.11 -13.82
CA ALA A 536 5.02 -49.71 -13.52
C ALA A 536 6.24 -49.18 -12.77
N ILE A 537 7.02 -48.36 -13.47
CA ILE A 537 8.15 -47.60 -12.97
C ILE A 537 7.70 -46.86 -11.70
N ARG A 538 8.25 -47.25 -10.53
CA ARG A 538 8.13 -46.45 -9.30
C ARG A 538 8.97 -45.19 -9.51
N PRO A 539 8.39 -43.97 -9.54
CA PRO A 539 9.20 -42.77 -9.47
C PRO A 539 9.75 -42.68 -8.05
N SER A 540 11.02 -43.03 -7.89
CA SER A 540 11.81 -42.73 -6.71
C SER A 540 11.95 -41.22 -6.57
N SER A 541 11.09 -40.59 -5.76
CA SER A 541 11.35 -39.28 -5.16
C SER A 541 10.49 -39.07 -3.91
N LEU A 542 11.13 -38.63 -2.83
CA LEU A 542 10.55 -38.24 -1.53
C LEU A 542 9.33 -37.30 -1.70
N HIS A 543 8.11 -37.82 -1.57
CA HIS A 543 6.91 -37.05 -1.21
C HIS A 543 6.16 -37.88 -0.15
N PRO A 544 5.49 -37.28 0.84
CA PRO A 544 4.85 -38.01 1.94
C PRO A 544 3.53 -38.66 1.46
N LEU A 545 3.64 -39.62 0.53
CA LEU A 545 2.52 -40.42 0.02
C LEU A 545 1.68 -41.06 1.14
N PRO A 546 2.29 -41.64 2.21
CA PRO A 546 1.53 -42.24 3.31
C PRO A 546 0.62 -41.23 4.03
N PHE A 547 1.14 -40.04 4.33
CA PHE A 547 0.34 -38.98 4.97
C PHE A 547 -0.86 -38.55 4.10
N HIS A 548 -0.67 -38.45 2.78
CA HIS A 548 -1.75 -38.10 1.87
C HIS A 548 -2.78 -39.22 1.69
N GLN A 549 -2.35 -40.48 1.78
CA GLN A 549 -3.23 -41.64 1.84
C GLN A 549 -4.08 -41.60 3.13
N GLU A 550 -3.46 -41.36 4.28
CA GLU A 550 -4.16 -41.19 5.56
C GLU A 550 -5.17 -40.02 5.52
N LEU A 551 -4.82 -38.89 4.91
CA LEU A 551 -5.75 -37.76 4.70
C LEU A 551 -6.94 -38.14 3.81
N THR A 552 -6.71 -38.95 2.79
CA THR A 552 -7.77 -39.44 1.90
C THR A 552 -8.69 -40.39 2.66
N GLU A 553 -8.14 -41.38 3.36
CA GLU A 553 -8.89 -42.35 4.16
C GLU A 553 -9.73 -41.67 5.26
N THR A 554 -9.14 -40.70 5.97
CA THR A 554 -9.86 -39.94 7.01
C THR A 554 -10.99 -39.09 6.41
N CYS A 555 -10.79 -38.50 5.23
CA CYS A 555 -11.85 -37.80 4.50
C CYS A 555 -12.99 -38.76 4.14
N LEU A 556 -12.67 -39.95 3.62
CA LEU A 556 -13.65 -40.99 3.27
C LEU A 556 -14.45 -41.49 4.49
N ASP A 557 -13.82 -41.72 5.64
CA ASP A 557 -14.51 -42.10 6.89
C ASP A 557 -15.49 -41.01 7.34
N ILE A 558 -15.10 -39.73 7.23
CA ILE A 558 -15.97 -38.61 7.56
C ILE A 558 -17.15 -38.54 6.58
N LEU A 559 -16.93 -38.70 5.27
CA LEU A 559 -18.02 -38.71 4.29
C LEU A 559 -19.00 -39.85 4.60
N ALA A 560 -18.50 -41.07 4.85
CA ALA A 560 -19.33 -42.22 5.21
C ALA A 560 -20.14 -41.99 6.50
N ARG A 561 -19.50 -41.47 7.56
CA ARG A 561 -20.16 -41.23 8.85
C ARG A 561 -21.26 -40.17 8.75
N TYR A 562 -21.09 -39.14 7.92
CA TYR A 562 -21.96 -37.96 7.90
C TYR A 562 -22.85 -37.83 6.66
N MET A 563 -22.79 -38.75 5.70
CA MET A 563 -23.60 -38.64 4.47
C MET A 563 -25.11 -38.74 4.73
N TYR A 564 -25.54 -39.53 5.71
CA TYR A 564 -26.97 -39.74 6.02
C TYR A 564 -27.47 -38.90 7.21
N GLY A 565 -26.58 -38.33 8.03
CA GLY A 565 -26.99 -37.59 9.22
C GLY A 565 -25.83 -36.96 9.99
N ASN A 566 -26.14 -35.95 10.79
CA ASN A 566 -25.17 -35.35 11.71
C ASN A 566 -25.24 -36.08 13.06
N VAL A 567 -24.30 -36.99 13.30
CA VAL A 567 -24.21 -37.75 14.57
C VAL A 567 -23.10 -37.17 15.45
N SER A 568 -23.27 -37.22 16.76
CA SER A 568 -22.19 -36.85 17.69
C SER A 568 -20.98 -37.76 17.49
N VAL A 569 -19.79 -37.18 17.35
CA VAL A 569 -18.51 -37.93 17.29
C VAL A 569 -18.35 -38.83 18.52
N LYS A 570 -18.77 -38.35 19.69
CA LYS A 570 -18.75 -39.13 20.94
C LYS A 570 -20.12 -39.74 21.16
N THR A 571 -20.19 -41.06 21.11
CA THR A 571 -21.37 -41.78 21.56
C THR A 571 -21.46 -41.67 23.08
N ARG A 572 -22.66 -41.34 23.59
CA ARG A 572 -22.96 -41.40 25.02
C ARG A 572 -24.06 -42.43 25.19
N ARG A 573 -23.75 -43.47 25.96
CA ARG A 573 -24.77 -44.45 26.35
C ARG A 573 -25.75 -43.78 27.33
N LEU A 574 -27.00 -44.21 27.28
CA LEU A 574 -27.99 -43.82 28.28
C LEU A 574 -27.60 -44.46 29.62
N ARG A 575 -27.92 -43.80 30.74
CA ARG A 575 -27.62 -44.32 32.09
C ARG A 575 -28.17 -45.73 32.31
N THR A 576 -29.35 -46.03 31.76
CA THR A 576 -29.95 -47.37 31.83
C THR A 576 -29.17 -48.41 31.03
N ALA A 577 -28.65 -48.05 29.86
CA ALA A 577 -27.84 -48.96 29.04
C ALA A 577 -26.48 -49.23 29.70
N ASP A 578 -25.85 -48.20 30.28
CA ASP A 578 -24.63 -48.37 31.07
C ASP A 578 -24.86 -49.23 32.29
N PHE A 579 -25.99 -49.04 32.97
CA PHE A 579 -26.39 -49.87 34.10
C PHE A 579 -26.55 -51.36 33.70
N ILE A 580 -27.26 -51.64 32.60
CA ILE A 580 -27.48 -53.01 32.10
C ILE A 580 -26.17 -53.67 31.66
N LEU A 581 -25.27 -52.92 31.01
CA LEU A 581 -24.02 -53.45 30.47
C LEU A 581 -22.86 -53.47 31.47
N LYS A 582 -23.03 -52.91 32.69
CA LYS A 582 -21.96 -52.72 33.69
C LYS A 582 -21.23 -54.02 34.05
N ASN A 583 -21.94 -55.15 34.05
CA ASN A 583 -21.40 -56.47 34.37
C ASN A 583 -21.40 -57.42 33.16
N GLY A 584 -21.53 -56.87 31.95
CA GLY A 584 -21.57 -57.63 30.71
C GLY A 584 -20.20 -58.10 30.22
N HIS A 585 -20.20 -59.04 29.26
CA HIS A 585 -19.00 -59.39 28.52
C HIS A 585 -18.85 -58.44 27.32
N SER A 586 -17.62 -58.01 27.04
CA SER A 586 -17.32 -57.23 25.84
C SER A 586 -16.18 -57.87 25.08
N ALA A 587 -16.31 -57.93 23.77
CA ALA A 587 -15.26 -58.39 22.87
C ALA A 587 -15.11 -57.37 21.73
N SER A 588 -13.87 -57.20 21.26
CA SER A 588 -13.52 -56.26 20.22
C SER A 588 -12.77 -56.96 19.09
N TRP A 589 -13.10 -56.64 17.85
CA TRP A 589 -12.47 -57.19 16.65
C TRP A 589 -12.06 -56.05 15.72
N LEU A 590 -10.89 -56.19 15.10
CA LEU A 590 -10.40 -55.29 14.07
C LEU A 590 -10.85 -55.81 12.70
N ILE A 591 -11.59 -55.01 11.94
CA ILE A 591 -11.99 -55.31 10.55
C ILE A 591 -11.49 -54.16 9.65
N GLY A 592 -10.47 -54.42 8.85
CA GLY A 592 -9.78 -53.37 8.08
C GLY A 592 -9.20 -52.32 9.00
N THR A 593 -9.64 -51.06 8.86
CA THR A 593 -9.29 -49.92 9.72
C THR A 593 -10.31 -49.66 10.84
N MET A 594 -11.37 -50.47 10.94
CA MET A 594 -12.46 -50.29 11.92
C MET A 594 -12.29 -51.20 13.14
N LEU A 595 -12.49 -50.66 14.34
CA LEU A 595 -12.56 -51.43 15.58
C LEU A 595 -14.02 -51.62 15.99
N ILE A 596 -14.54 -52.84 15.88
CA ILE A 596 -15.91 -53.18 16.28
C ILE A 596 -15.87 -53.75 17.70
N THR A 597 -16.66 -53.17 18.61
CA THR A 597 -16.81 -53.67 19.97
C THR A 597 -18.26 -54.05 20.24
N VAL A 598 -18.49 -55.31 20.60
CA VAL A 598 -19.82 -55.80 20.98
C VAL A 598 -19.80 -56.08 22.49
N SER A 599 -20.75 -55.46 23.19
CA SER A 599 -20.99 -55.69 24.62
C SER A 599 -22.31 -56.43 24.78
N THR A 600 -22.31 -57.57 25.47
CA THR A 600 -23.51 -58.33 25.82
C THR A 600 -23.76 -58.22 27.33
N SER A 601 -25.00 -57.95 27.72
CA SER A 601 -25.37 -57.95 29.14
C SER A 601 -25.30 -59.38 29.70
N CYS A 602 -24.74 -59.55 30.88
CA CYS A 602 -24.88 -60.79 31.62
C CYS A 602 -26.29 -60.88 32.18
N CYS A 603 -27.18 -61.61 31.51
CA CYS A 603 -28.39 -62.10 32.17
C CYS A 603 -27.94 -63.09 33.24
N THR A 604 -27.97 -62.69 34.50
CA THR A 604 -27.82 -63.62 35.62
C THR A 604 -29.03 -64.56 35.60
N HIS A 605 -28.80 -65.86 35.76
CA HIS A 605 -29.87 -66.88 35.96
C HIS A 605 -30.69 -66.66 37.24
N VAL A 606 -30.35 -65.64 38.02
CA VAL A 606 -31.01 -65.25 39.27
C VAL A 606 -31.39 -63.78 39.12
N ALA A 607 -32.67 -63.47 39.29
CA ALA A 607 -33.15 -62.10 39.35
C ALA A 607 -32.50 -61.33 40.52
N MET A 608 -31.72 -60.29 40.21
CA MET A 608 -31.13 -59.40 41.22
C MET A 608 -31.88 -58.06 41.25
N ARG A 609 -32.13 -57.53 42.45
CA ARG A 609 -32.83 -56.23 42.66
C ARG A 609 -31.95 -55.02 42.34
N ASN A 610 -30.69 -55.23 41.96
CA ASN A 610 -29.69 -54.20 41.67
C ASN A 610 -30.28 -53.12 40.76
N GLY A 611 -30.69 -51.97 41.31
CA GLY A 611 -31.10 -50.78 40.54
C GLY A 611 -32.38 -50.89 39.67
N VAL A 612 -33.10 -52.02 39.65
CA VAL A 612 -34.37 -52.16 38.91
C VAL A 612 -35.57 -51.84 39.81
N CYS A 613 -36.60 -51.18 39.27
CA CYS A 613 -37.83 -50.91 40.04
C CYS A 613 -38.57 -52.21 40.38
N ASP A 614 -39.36 -52.20 41.45
CA ASP A 614 -40.02 -53.39 41.98
C ASP A 614 -40.85 -54.12 40.92
N ARG A 615 -41.48 -53.38 39.99
CA ARG A 615 -42.26 -53.96 38.88
C ARG A 615 -41.39 -54.77 37.91
N CYS A 616 -40.21 -54.26 37.54
CA CYS A 616 -39.27 -54.93 36.63
C CYS A 616 -38.59 -56.13 37.30
N TYR A 617 -38.30 -56.03 38.60
CA TYR A 617 -37.79 -57.14 39.40
C TYR A 617 -38.82 -58.28 39.49
N PHE A 618 -40.09 -57.93 39.72
CA PHE A 618 -41.19 -58.90 39.78
C PHE A 618 -41.39 -59.68 38.47
N TYR A 619 -41.25 -59.02 37.31
CA TYR A 619 -41.31 -59.69 36.01
C TYR A 619 -40.11 -60.64 35.75
N CYS A 620 -38.93 -60.35 36.31
CA CYS A 620 -37.76 -61.22 36.16
C CYS A 620 -37.90 -62.51 36.97
N ILE A 621 -38.33 -62.43 38.23
CA ILE A 621 -38.50 -63.62 39.11
C ILE A 621 -39.57 -64.57 38.56
N ARG A 622 -40.63 -64.03 37.94
CA ARG A 622 -41.75 -64.84 37.42
C ARG A 622 -41.34 -65.83 36.33
N LYS A 623 -40.22 -65.59 35.64
CA LYS A 623 -39.66 -66.53 34.65
C LYS A 623 -38.78 -67.61 35.29
N ASP A 624 -38.12 -67.32 36.41
CA ASP A 624 -37.31 -68.30 37.13
C ASP A 624 -38.20 -69.32 37.86
N GLU A 625 -39.31 -68.88 38.46
CA GLU A 625 -40.30 -69.80 39.08
C GLU A 625 -40.99 -70.73 38.06
N ALA A 626 -41.12 -70.31 36.81
CA ALA A 626 -41.68 -71.15 35.74
C ALA A 626 -40.67 -72.20 35.22
N LYS A 627 -39.36 -71.98 35.39
CA LYS A 627 -38.32 -72.94 34.97
C LYS A 627 -38.10 -74.07 35.98
N ASP A 628 -38.35 -73.82 37.27
CA ASP A 628 -38.15 -74.82 38.33
C ASP A 628 -39.15 -76.00 38.28
N LYS A 629 -40.15 -75.95 37.37
CA LYS A 629 -41.07 -77.08 37.14
C LYS A 629 -40.82 -77.87 35.85
N THR A 630 -39.86 -77.49 35.03
CA THR A 630 -39.53 -78.23 33.80
C THR A 630 -38.04 -78.10 33.45
N ASP A 631 -37.17 -78.80 34.17
CA ASP A 631 -35.79 -79.04 33.70
C ASP A 631 -35.56 -80.54 33.40
N THR A 632 -36.09 -80.97 32.27
CA THR A 632 -35.43 -82.01 31.46
C THR A 632 -34.66 -81.31 30.36
N ARG A 633 -33.35 -81.19 30.56
CA ARG A 633 -32.27 -80.98 29.57
C ARG A 633 -32.75 -80.94 28.11
N ARG A 634 -32.73 -79.75 27.50
CA ARG A 634 -32.47 -79.60 26.06
C ARG A 634 -31.34 -78.61 25.86
N ARG A 635 -30.18 -79.13 25.46
CA ARG A 635 -29.08 -78.34 24.89
C ARG A 635 -29.60 -77.72 23.59
N HIS A 636 -29.62 -76.39 23.50
CA HIS A 636 -29.82 -75.70 22.24
C HIS A 636 -28.45 -75.57 21.55
N VAL A 637 -28.31 -76.23 20.41
CA VAL A 637 -27.23 -76.00 19.46
C VAL A 637 -27.50 -74.66 18.79
N SER A 638 -26.49 -73.80 18.70
CA SER A 638 -26.53 -72.59 17.88
C SER A 638 -26.22 -72.97 16.43
N GLU A 639 -27.23 -72.95 15.57
CA GLU A 639 -27.02 -72.83 14.13
C GLU A 639 -26.70 -71.37 13.81
N PHE A 640 -25.45 -71.13 13.44
CA PHE A 640 -25.08 -70.00 12.59
C PHE A 640 -24.68 -70.60 11.24
N MET A 641 -25.48 -70.29 10.23
CA MET A 641 -25.13 -70.34 8.81
C MET A 641 -25.36 -68.95 8.24
#